data_AF-A0A3E0N9H1-F1
#
_entry.id   AF-A0A3E0N9H1-F1
#
_cell.length_a   1.000
_cell.length_b   1.000
_cell.length_c   1.000
_cell.angle_alpha   90.00
_cell.angle_beta   90.00
_cell.angle_gamma   90.00
#
_symmetry.space_group_name_H-M   'P 1'
#
loop_
_entity.id
_entity.type
_entity.pdbx_description
1 polymer ?
#
loop_
_entity_poly.entity_id
_entity_poly.type
_entity_poly.pdbx_seq_one_letter_code
_entity_poly.pdbx_strand_id
1 'polypeptide(L)'
;MWPDGSWKDSRGAGQLNEEGSPTQSPSHTGTLFIDPETGSMRRTIVFALCLVGSFYTAFYLVDRGTLPRAGPQALFILLLAASLWVTEAIPAFAVGILVIGMKIALLGKPGGAFATTAHDWEKFIAVMGHPLVWLFFGGFVLAAGMAKTGLDRRLAMLLLPRFGSRPSAVLLGVMSVTFLLSMFISNTATTAMMLAMLMPLVASNDICGRYRRGLLLGLAVAANLGGMGSLIGTPPNAIAVAALAEVEPSYQIGFLQWLFLGLPPGVASLLLAWVVLARAFASAQATIPLDFAEHTSDHGHPASPQQWQTFTVSVTFLATLLLWLTSQWHQIPTAAVSFLPIVVFTTTGVLGAKEIRGLNYDVLFLIAGGLALGETVTETGLSQWIVARLPLEGFDVLGVTILMAYLTVVLSNFMSNTAAANVLIPIGVTIATGFEARVALPIAFAASAAMCLPVATPPNALAFATGYCQVRDFLWLGLLIGLIVPMVGIGWLWLTLDSVLALTTSGDARPQVEVVIGPRQAAQGGDAATSGPLDFPFGVDFDRSGNLYVVEMTGGRVLKRDVRGKLTTIAGRPEAGYSGDGGPAAQATFREMHNLAVDAEDNLFIADSSNHCIRRIDAKTGVVTTFSGNGQQGFDQDTGNAKSARYKKVISIAFNPSKDALFVADIYNVRIRRIDMAHDIVETVAGTGRSAVPRDGDAAVASPLVDPRAVAADGAGNVYILERAGHALRVVDRQGKIRTVAGNGKKGYRDGTALQAQFDGPKHLCLDDAGNVYIADDGNHAIRKYDPYTATVTTVLGRGHGDAEYTLNKPHGVAWHDGWLYVVDSGNNRILRMRP
;
A
#
# COMPACT_ATOMS: atom_id res chain seq x y z
N MET A 1 -43.56 26.00 28.79
CA MET A 1 -43.58 27.10 29.76
C MET A 1 -42.15 27.62 29.92
N TRP A 2 -41.82 28.67 29.18
CA TRP A 2 -40.71 29.57 29.53
C TRP A 2 -41.20 30.58 30.55
N PRO A 3 -40.30 31.12 31.40
CA PRO A 3 -40.42 32.50 31.81
C PRO A 3 -39.20 33.33 31.39
N ASP A 4 -39.51 34.57 31.02
CA ASP A 4 -38.70 35.62 30.43
C ASP A 4 -37.66 36.28 31.37
N GLY A 5 -36.57 36.73 30.77
CA GLY A 5 -36.07 38.11 30.87
C GLY A 5 -35.54 38.67 32.20
N SER A 6 -34.23 38.89 32.29
CA SER A 6 -33.66 40.25 32.39
C SER A 6 -32.13 40.22 32.41
N TRP A 7 -31.54 40.88 31.40
CA TRP A 7 -30.16 41.35 31.44
C TRP A 7 -30.09 42.56 32.39
N LYS A 8 -29.23 42.48 33.42
CA LYS A 8 -28.78 43.65 34.18
C LYS A 8 -27.25 43.70 34.22
N ASP A 9 -26.76 44.77 33.62
CA ASP A 9 -25.41 45.33 33.69
C ASP A 9 -25.01 45.50 35.17
N SER A 10 -23.85 44.97 35.57
CA SER A 10 -23.18 45.35 36.81
C SER A 10 -21.68 45.44 36.57
N ARG A 11 -21.28 46.62 36.11
CA ARG A 11 -19.91 47.12 36.22
C ARG A 11 -19.56 47.31 37.70
N GLY A 12 -18.39 46.79 38.08
CA GLY A 12 -17.48 47.40 39.05
C GLY A 12 -17.87 47.36 40.53
N ALA A 13 -17.47 46.28 41.22
CA ALA A 13 -17.12 46.36 42.64
C ALA A 13 -15.89 45.46 42.87
N GLY A 14 -14.70 46.07 42.88
CA GLY A 14 -13.46 45.39 43.23
C GLY A 14 -13.40 45.16 44.75
N GLN A 15 -13.21 43.91 45.16
CA GLN A 15 -12.82 43.58 46.52
C GLN A 15 -11.32 43.82 46.68
N LEU A 16 -10.95 44.70 47.61
CA LEU A 16 -9.58 44.95 48.06
C LEU A 16 -9.25 44.03 49.24
N ASN A 17 -8.02 43.51 49.29
CA ASN A 17 -7.47 42.86 50.49
C ASN A 17 -6.86 43.91 51.43
N GLU A 18 -6.60 43.53 52.70
CA GLU A 18 -6.18 44.40 53.81
C GLU A 18 -4.87 45.20 53.62
N GLU A 19 -4.16 45.06 52.49
CA GLU A 19 -2.94 45.82 52.17
C GLU A 19 -3.02 46.71 50.91
N GLY A 20 -4.22 46.93 50.34
CA GLY A 20 -4.43 48.01 49.36
C GLY A 20 -3.75 47.84 47.98
N SER A 21 -3.35 46.63 47.60
CA SER A 21 -2.91 46.31 46.23
C SER A 21 -3.93 45.43 45.48
N PRO A 22 -4.15 45.62 44.16
CA PRO A 22 -5.11 44.83 43.39
C PRO A 22 -4.67 43.36 43.30
N THR A 23 -5.60 42.45 43.57
CA THR A 23 -5.42 41.00 43.45
C THR A 23 -5.25 40.61 41.98
N GLN A 24 -4.01 40.30 41.57
CA GLN A 24 -3.77 39.62 40.30
C GLN A 24 -4.10 38.13 40.48
N SER A 25 -5.24 37.71 39.93
CA SER A 25 -5.50 36.30 39.68
C SER A 25 -4.68 35.83 38.47
N PRO A 26 -4.03 34.65 38.52
CA PRO A 26 -3.30 34.13 37.37
C PRO A 26 -4.31 33.56 36.37
N SER A 27 -4.69 34.37 35.37
CA SER A 27 -5.42 33.89 34.21
C SER A 27 -4.48 33.04 33.35
N HIS A 28 -4.42 31.74 33.63
CA HIS A 28 -3.89 30.74 32.69
C HIS A 28 -4.86 30.54 31.53
N THR A 29 -4.99 31.57 30.70
CA THR A 29 -5.38 31.51 29.30
C THR A 29 -4.34 32.35 28.60
N GLY A 30 -3.30 31.71 28.09
CA GLY A 30 -2.42 32.35 27.12
C GLY A 30 -3.30 32.82 25.98
N THR A 31 -3.60 34.11 25.97
CA THR A 31 -4.52 34.72 25.04
C THR A 31 -3.97 34.51 23.63
N LEU A 32 -4.63 33.62 22.88
CA LEU A 32 -4.59 33.60 21.43
C LEU A 32 -5.18 34.91 20.83
N PHE A 33 -5.72 35.79 21.69
CA PHE A 33 -6.27 37.08 21.36
C PHE A 33 -5.25 38.19 21.59
N ILE A 34 -4.77 38.69 20.47
CA ILE A 34 -3.90 39.86 20.38
C ILE A 34 -4.73 41.10 20.70
N ASP A 35 -4.16 42.00 21.49
CA ASP A 35 -4.71 43.29 21.91
C ASP A 35 -5.47 44.03 20.76
N PRO A 36 -6.80 44.26 20.89
CA PRO A 36 -7.64 44.82 19.83
C PRO A 36 -7.29 46.26 19.44
N GLU A 37 -6.68 47.05 20.33
CA GLU A 37 -6.73 48.52 20.21
C GLU A 37 -5.51 49.17 19.55
N THR A 38 -4.38 48.48 19.42
CA THR A 38 -3.14 49.10 18.89
C THR A 38 -2.56 48.45 17.62
N GLY A 39 -3.08 47.30 17.19
CA GLY A 39 -2.55 46.51 16.05
C GLY A 39 -3.43 46.40 14.80
N SER A 40 -4.68 46.88 14.85
CA SER A 40 -5.71 46.63 13.81
C SER A 40 -5.38 47.22 12.43
N MET A 41 -5.02 48.51 12.35
CA MET A 41 -4.84 49.20 11.06
C MET A 41 -3.67 48.65 10.23
N ARG A 42 -2.54 48.36 10.88
CA ARG A 42 -1.36 47.75 10.22
C ARG A 42 -1.69 46.39 9.63
N ARG A 43 -2.46 45.56 10.36
CA ARG A 43 -2.86 44.23 9.89
C ARG A 43 -3.82 44.30 8.71
N THR A 44 -4.77 45.22 8.75
CA THR A 44 -5.69 45.46 7.62
C THR A 44 -4.93 45.89 6.36
N ILE A 45 -3.92 46.76 6.51
CA ILE A 45 -3.05 47.17 5.39
C ILE A 45 -2.26 45.97 4.86
N VAL A 46 -1.61 45.19 5.72
CA VAL A 46 -0.84 44.00 5.31
C VAL A 46 -1.74 42.96 4.64
N PHE A 47 -2.94 42.73 5.16
CA PHE A 47 -3.93 41.84 4.55
C PHE A 47 -4.32 42.34 3.14
N ALA A 48 -4.62 43.62 2.99
CA ALA A 48 -4.97 44.22 1.71
C ALA A 48 -3.81 44.11 0.69
N LEU A 49 -2.57 44.32 1.13
CA LEU A 49 -1.38 44.16 0.30
C LEU A 49 -1.19 42.70 -0.14
N CYS A 50 -1.37 41.73 0.76
CA CYS A 50 -1.31 40.30 0.43
C CYS A 50 -2.39 39.92 -0.58
N LEU A 51 -3.62 40.42 -0.39
CA LEU A 51 -4.76 40.19 -1.29
C LEU A 51 -4.50 40.74 -2.69
N VAL A 52 -4.14 42.02 -2.79
CA VAL A 52 -3.89 42.70 -4.07
C VAL A 52 -2.67 42.09 -4.77
N GLY A 53 -1.57 41.87 -4.05
CA GLY A 53 -0.36 41.27 -4.60
C GLY A 53 -0.59 39.87 -5.14
N SER A 54 -1.29 39.02 -4.39
CA SER A 54 -1.62 37.65 -4.81
C SER A 54 -2.56 37.64 -6.02
N PHE A 55 -3.56 38.52 -6.04
CA PHE A 55 -4.51 38.64 -7.15
C PHE A 55 -3.80 39.11 -8.42
N TYR A 56 -3.01 40.19 -8.32
CA TYR A 56 -2.27 40.73 -9.45
C TYR A 56 -1.29 39.70 -10.03
N THR A 57 -0.59 38.97 -9.16
CA THR A 57 0.35 37.93 -9.60
C THR A 57 -0.36 36.80 -10.34
N ALA A 58 -1.41 36.23 -9.74
CA ALA A 58 -2.08 35.07 -10.30
C ALA A 58 -2.85 35.36 -11.61
N PHE A 59 -3.35 36.59 -11.77
CA PHE A 59 -4.21 36.94 -12.89
C PHE A 59 -3.53 37.80 -13.97
N TYR A 60 -2.46 38.55 -13.66
CA TYR A 60 -1.85 39.49 -14.61
C TYR A 60 -0.35 39.26 -14.87
N LEU A 61 0.41 38.71 -13.91
CA LEU A 61 1.84 38.46 -14.12
C LEU A 61 2.13 37.10 -14.76
N VAL A 62 1.27 36.10 -14.56
CA VAL A 62 1.48 34.75 -15.12
C VAL A 62 0.73 34.60 -16.44
N ASP A 63 1.43 34.09 -17.46
CA ASP A 63 0.86 33.82 -18.78
C ASP A 63 -0.26 32.77 -18.70
N ARG A 64 -1.49 33.22 -18.98
CA ARG A 64 -2.70 32.39 -18.90
C ARG A 64 -2.86 31.42 -20.06
N GLY A 65 -2.15 31.61 -21.17
CA GLY A 65 -2.32 30.78 -22.38
C GLY A 65 -1.97 29.31 -22.18
N THR A 66 -1.24 29.00 -21.11
CA THR A 66 -0.69 27.68 -20.81
C THR A 66 -1.16 27.11 -19.47
N LEU A 67 -1.86 27.89 -18.66
CA LEU A 67 -2.43 27.45 -17.38
C LEU A 67 -3.70 26.61 -17.62
N PRO A 68 -3.91 25.52 -16.86
CA PRO A 68 -5.20 24.83 -16.85
C PRO A 68 -6.35 25.79 -16.51
N ARG A 69 -7.58 25.46 -16.92
CA ARG A 69 -8.77 26.34 -16.75
C ARG A 69 -8.98 26.87 -15.32
N ALA A 70 -8.61 26.08 -14.31
CA ALA A 70 -8.73 26.42 -12.88
C ALA A 70 -7.42 26.95 -12.26
N GLY A 71 -6.33 26.97 -13.01
CA GLY A 71 -4.98 27.27 -12.55
C GLY A 71 -4.79 28.67 -11.95
N PRO A 72 -5.30 29.75 -12.57
CA PRO A 72 -5.19 31.10 -12.01
C PRO A 72 -5.86 31.25 -10.64
N GLN A 73 -7.04 30.65 -10.46
CA GLN A 73 -7.77 30.66 -9.19
C GLN A 73 -7.00 29.88 -8.11
N ALA A 74 -6.46 28.72 -8.46
CA ALA A 74 -5.63 27.93 -7.56
C ALA A 74 -4.36 28.67 -7.12
N LEU A 75 -3.67 29.30 -8.08
CA LEU A 75 -2.46 30.08 -7.84
C LEU A 75 -2.74 31.29 -6.94
N PHE A 76 -3.89 31.96 -7.16
CA PHE A 76 -4.33 33.05 -6.30
C PHE A 76 -4.54 32.60 -4.86
N ILE A 77 -5.27 31.50 -4.64
CA ILE A 77 -5.54 30.96 -3.31
C ILE A 77 -4.21 30.57 -2.61
N LEU A 78 -3.29 29.94 -3.35
CA LEU A 78 -1.96 29.55 -2.85
C LEU A 78 -1.12 30.74 -2.40
N LEU A 79 -0.94 31.74 -3.27
CA LEU A 79 -0.13 32.93 -2.95
C LEU A 79 -0.74 33.72 -1.79
N LEU A 80 -2.06 33.82 -1.74
CA LEU A 80 -2.76 34.51 -0.66
C LEU A 80 -2.60 33.78 0.67
N ALA A 81 -2.83 32.47 0.72
CA ALA A 81 -2.67 31.68 1.94
C ALA A 81 -1.22 31.73 2.44
N ALA A 82 -0.24 31.56 1.55
CA ALA A 82 1.18 31.61 1.87
C ALA A 82 1.58 32.97 2.46
N SER A 83 1.22 34.07 1.81
CA SER A 83 1.53 35.41 2.28
C SER A 83 0.85 35.73 3.61
N LEU A 84 -0.40 35.31 3.82
CA LEU A 84 -1.12 35.52 5.08
C LEU A 84 -0.55 34.68 6.24
N TRP A 85 -0.15 33.43 6.01
CA TRP A 85 0.51 32.61 7.03
C TRP A 85 1.88 33.15 7.42
N VAL A 86 2.66 33.65 6.46
CA VAL A 86 3.99 34.23 6.72
C VAL A 86 3.89 35.58 7.43
N THR A 87 2.93 36.43 7.05
CA THR A 87 2.80 37.78 7.60
C THR A 87 2.00 37.83 8.90
N GLU A 88 1.28 36.77 9.25
CA GLU A 88 0.34 36.70 10.38
C GLU A 88 -0.68 37.86 10.38
N ALA A 89 -1.11 38.31 9.19
CA ALA A 89 -2.07 39.40 9.05
C ALA A 89 -3.44 39.07 9.68
N ILE A 90 -3.81 37.80 9.66
CA ILE A 90 -4.95 37.21 10.37
C ILE A 90 -4.51 35.90 11.05
N PRO A 91 -5.24 35.38 12.07
CA PRO A 91 -4.91 34.12 12.73
C PRO A 91 -4.78 32.95 11.74
N ALA A 92 -3.84 32.05 11.98
CA ALA A 92 -3.53 30.96 11.04
C ALA A 92 -4.75 30.06 10.73
N PHE A 93 -5.60 29.77 11.73
CA PHE A 93 -6.83 28.99 11.52
C PHE A 93 -7.84 29.73 10.62
N ALA A 94 -7.89 31.07 10.72
CA ALA A 94 -8.78 31.89 9.91
C ALA A 94 -8.32 31.91 8.44
N VAL A 95 -7.01 31.86 8.17
CA VAL A 95 -6.48 31.62 6.82
C VAL A 95 -6.96 30.25 6.30
N GLY A 96 -6.94 29.22 7.13
CA GLY A 96 -7.42 27.88 6.75
C GLY A 96 -8.91 27.87 6.35
N ILE A 97 -9.76 28.53 7.15
CA ILE A 97 -11.19 28.71 6.83
C ILE A 97 -11.36 29.55 5.54
N LEU A 98 -10.57 30.61 5.39
CA LEU A 98 -10.58 31.46 4.19
C LEU A 98 -10.24 30.64 2.93
N VAL A 99 -9.25 29.75 2.98
CA VAL A 99 -8.90 28.85 1.86
C VAL A 99 -10.12 28.03 1.44
N ILE A 100 -10.82 27.39 2.39
CA ILE A 100 -12.00 26.56 2.10
C ILE A 100 -13.13 27.42 1.50
N GLY A 101 -13.40 28.58 2.09
CA GLY A 101 -14.40 29.53 1.58
C GLY A 101 -14.08 30.00 0.16
N MET A 102 -12.81 30.28 -0.12
CA MET A 102 -12.34 30.69 -1.44
C MET A 102 -12.41 29.57 -2.48
N LYS A 103 -12.13 28.31 -2.09
CA LYS A 103 -12.35 27.14 -2.95
C LYS A 103 -13.82 27.05 -3.37
N ILE A 104 -14.74 27.17 -2.41
CA ILE A 104 -16.18 27.17 -2.70
C ILE A 104 -16.56 28.33 -3.62
N ALA A 105 -16.11 29.55 -3.30
CA ALA A 105 -16.48 30.75 -4.04
C ALA A 105 -15.89 30.82 -5.46
N LEU A 106 -14.67 30.32 -5.67
CA LEU A 106 -13.95 30.45 -6.95
C LEU A 106 -13.98 29.19 -7.81
N LEU A 107 -14.03 28.00 -7.20
CA LEU A 107 -13.93 26.72 -7.89
C LEU A 107 -15.26 25.94 -7.88
N GLY A 108 -16.01 26.01 -6.77
CA GLY A 108 -17.21 25.20 -6.53
C GLY A 108 -18.57 25.86 -6.77
N LYS A 109 -18.62 27.17 -7.06
CA LYS A 109 -19.88 27.84 -7.41
C LYS A 109 -20.42 27.36 -8.76
N PRO A 110 -21.74 27.40 -9.04
CA PRO A 110 -22.27 27.16 -10.37
C PRO A 110 -21.56 28.02 -11.43
N GLY A 111 -20.96 27.38 -12.45
CA GLY A 111 -20.09 28.02 -13.45
C GLY A 111 -18.61 28.20 -13.04
N GLY A 112 -18.22 27.69 -11.88
CA GLY A 112 -16.83 27.54 -11.43
C GLY A 112 -16.12 26.38 -12.13
N ALA A 113 -14.79 26.34 -12.06
CA ALA A 113 -13.99 25.42 -12.87
C ALA A 113 -14.22 23.93 -12.58
N PHE A 114 -14.80 23.59 -11.43
CA PHE A 114 -15.11 22.21 -11.02
C PHE A 114 -16.60 21.97 -10.73
N ALA A 115 -17.47 22.97 -10.92
CA ALA A 115 -18.88 22.85 -10.65
C ALA A 115 -19.63 22.37 -11.89
N THR A 116 -20.02 21.10 -11.86
CA THR A 116 -20.93 20.45 -12.82
C THR A 116 -22.38 20.46 -12.33
N THR A 117 -22.60 20.51 -11.01
CA THR A 117 -23.90 20.51 -10.34
C THR A 117 -23.96 21.54 -9.21
N ALA A 118 -25.18 21.84 -8.72
CA ALA A 118 -25.39 22.77 -7.61
C ALA A 118 -24.84 22.28 -6.25
N HIS A 119 -24.49 21.00 -6.11
CA HIS A 119 -24.01 20.38 -4.86
C HIS A 119 -22.49 20.13 -4.86
N ASP A 120 -21.76 20.50 -5.92
CA ASP A 120 -20.31 20.25 -5.99
C ASP A 120 -19.50 21.03 -4.93
N TRP A 121 -20.10 22.04 -4.28
CA TRP A 121 -19.48 22.74 -3.15
C TRP A 121 -19.24 21.82 -1.94
N GLU A 122 -20.04 20.75 -1.78
CA GLU A 122 -19.92 19.79 -0.68
C GLU A 122 -18.57 19.06 -0.71
N LYS A 123 -18.01 18.83 -1.91
CA LYS A 123 -16.67 18.24 -2.06
C LYS A 123 -15.60 19.08 -1.39
N PHE A 124 -15.73 20.41 -1.40
CA PHE A 124 -14.73 21.31 -0.83
C PHE A 124 -14.82 21.45 0.69
N ILE A 125 -15.98 21.16 1.30
CA ILE A 125 -16.12 21.12 2.76
C ILE A 125 -15.84 19.73 3.35
N ALA A 126 -15.85 18.68 2.52
CA ALA A 126 -15.56 17.29 2.91
C ALA A 126 -14.19 17.10 3.57
N VAL A 127 -13.25 18.04 3.37
CA VAL A 127 -11.95 18.08 4.06
C VAL A 127 -12.07 18.14 5.60
N MET A 128 -13.19 18.63 6.14
CA MET A 128 -13.49 18.53 7.58
C MET A 128 -13.67 17.08 8.06
N GLY A 129 -14.11 16.20 7.16
CA GLY A 129 -14.23 14.76 7.39
C GLY A 129 -12.92 14.00 7.17
N HIS A 130 -11.82 14.69 6.83
CA HIS A 130 -10.56 14.04 6.49
C HIS A 130 -10.01 13.22 7.68
N PRO A 131 -9.51 11.98 7.47
CA PRO A 131 -9.04 11.11 8.55
C PRO A 131 -8.02 11.75 9.50
N LEU A 132 -7.14 12.62 8.97
CA LEU A 132 -6.17 13.36 9.78
C LEU A 132 -6.85 14.30 10.79
N VAL A 133 -7.92 15.00 10.42
CA VAL A 133 -8.62 15.91 11.34
C VAL A 133 -9.16 15.13 12.54
N TRP A 134 -9.71 13.94 12.31
CA TRP A 134 -10.24 13.06 13.37
C TRP A 134 -9.15 12.39 14.22
N LEU A 135 -8.03 12.03 13.61
CA LEU A 135 -6.84 11.54 14.33
C LEU A 135 -6.35 12.59 15.35
N PHE A 136 -6.29 13.86 14.93
CA PHE A 136 -5.93 14.98 15.79
C PHE A 136 -6.91 15.18 16.94
N PHE A 137 -8.20 15.17 16.62
CA PHE A 137 -9.24 15.34 17.61
C PHE A 137 -9.17 14.24 18.69
N GLY A 138 -9.02 12.98 18.29
CA GLY A 138 -8.82 11.88 19.25
C GLY A 138 -7.52 11.99 20.04
N GLY A 139 -6.44 12.48 19.43
CA GLY A 139 -5.19 12.81 20.12
C GLY A 139 -5.35 13.88 21.20
N PHE A 140 -6.10 14.96 20.92
CA PHE A 140 -6.42 16.00 21.91
C PHE A 140 -7.26 15.47 23.07
N VAL A 141 -8.24 14.61 22.78
CA VAL A 141 -9.05 13.98 23.81
C VAL A 141 -8.22 13.02 24.67
N LEU A 142 -7.32 12.24 24.04
CA LEU A 142 -6.40 11.36 24.75
C LEU A 142 -5.48 12.17 25.68
N ALA A 143 -4.90 13.27 25.17
CA ALA A 143 -4.05 14.18 25.94
C ALA A 143 -4.80 14.81 27.13
N ALA A 144 -6.04 15.27 26.92
CA ALA A 144 -6.87 15.82 27.98
C ALA A 144 -7.17 14.79 29.09
N GLY A 145 -7.43 13.53 28.72
CA GLY A 145 -7.63 12.44 29.68
C GLY A 145 -6.39 12.15 30.52
N MET A 146 -5.21 12.12 29.89
CA MET A 146 -3.94 11.92 30.61
C MET A 146 -3.62 13.07 31.56
N ALA A 147 -3.78 14.32 31.11
CA ALA A 147 -3.56 15.51 31.93
C ALA A 147 -4.50 15.55 33.15
N LYS A 148 -5.77 15.16 32.97
CA LYS A 148 -6.75 15.13 34.07
C LYS A 148 -6.45 14.07 35.13
N THR A 149 -5.81 12.96 34.75
CA THR A 149 -5.48 11.86 35.65
C THR A 149 -4.05 11.92 36.19
N GLY A 150 -3.21 12.82 35.68
CA GLY A 150 -1.79 12.90 36.03
C GLY A 150 -0.95 11.74 35.48
N LEU A 151 -1.48 10.97 34.52
CA LEU A 151 -0.76 9.86 33.88
C LEU A 151 0.44 10.36 33.08
N ASP A 152 0.27 11.52 32.42
CA ASP A 152 1.33 12.25 31.73
C ASP A 152 2.54 12.53 32.64
N ARG A 153 2.31 13.02 33.86
CA ARG A 153 3.37 13.28 34.86
C ARG A 153 4.12 12.00 35.23
N ARG A 154 3.40 10.90 35.46
CA ARG A 154 4.01 9.60 35.82
C ARG A 154 4.88 9.06 34.70
N LEU A 155 4.41 9.14 33.46
CA LEU A 155 5.18 8.70 32.29
C LEU A 155 6.43 9.57 32.06
N ALA A 156 6.30 10.89 32.22
CA ALA A 156 7.44 11.81 32.15
C ALA A 156 8.51 11.49 33.21
N MET A 157 8.10 11.24 34.47
CA MET A 157 9.00 10.84 35.55
C MET A 157 9.66 9.47 35.32
N LEU A 158 9.02 8.56 34.58
CA LEU A 158 9.64 7.28 34.23
C LEU A 158 10.70 7.42 33.14
N LEU A 159 10.47 8.27 32.13
CA LEU A 159 11.30 8.31 30.92
C LEU A 159 12.41 9.36 30.97
N LEU A 160 12.14 10.56 31.50
CA LEU A 160 13.09 11.69 31.45
C LEU A 160 14.37 11.49 32.28
N PRO A 161 14.35 10.89 33.49
CA PRO A 161 15.56 10.73 34.29
C PRO A 161 16.65 9.89 33.63
N ARG A 162 16.31 9.02 32.66
CA ARG A 162 17.28 8.19 31.92
C ARG A 162 18.25 9.01 31.06
N PHE A 163 17.89 10.25 30.71
CA PHE A 163 18.72 11.14 29.91
C PHE A 163 19.48 12.18 30.75
N GLY A 164 19.39 12.08 32.10
CA GLY A 164 19.98 13.02 33.04
C GLY A 164 19.19 14.33 33.15
N SER A 165 19.74 15.30 33.90
CA SER A 165 19.07 16.57 34.22
C SER A 165 19.58 17.77 33.41
N ARG A 166 20.59 17.59 32.55
CA ARG A 166 21.14 18.67 31.72
C ARG A 166 20.16 19.05 30.60
N PRO A 167 19.86 20.34 30.37
CA PRO A 167 18.88 20.76 29.36
C PRO A 167 19.13 20.20 27.95
N SER A 168 20.39 20.21 27.48
CA SER A 168 20.72 19.65 26.17
C SER A 168 20.48 18.14 26.10
N ALA A 169 20.73 17.41 27.17
CA ALA A 169 20.55 15.96 27.23
C ALA A 169 19.06 15.58 27.33
N VAL A 170 18.27 16.35 28.09
CA VAL A 170 16.81 16.20 28.15
C VAL A 170 16.18 16.46 26.78
N LEU A 171 16.61 17.53 26.09
CA LEU A 171 16.17 17.80 24.71
C LEU A 171 16.50 16.63 23.76
N LEU A 172 17.73 16.11 23.81
CA LEU A 172 18.12 14.94 23.00
C LEU A 172 17.28 13.70 23.33
N GLY A 173 17.00 13.47 24.62
CA GLY A 173 16.17 12.34 25.06
C GLY A 173 14.76 12.42 24.50
N VAL A 174 14.12 13.59 24.62
CA VAL A 174 12.82 13.86 24.02
C VAL A 174 12.85 13.63 22.51
N MET A 175 13.85 14.21 21.82
CA MET A 175 14.00 14.07 20.38
C MET A 175 14.21 12.61 19.97
N SER A 176 15.04 11.86 20.69
CA SER A 176 15.36 10.46 20.37
C SER A 176 14.16 9.54 20.55
N VAL A 177 13.42 9.68 21.67
CA VAL A 177 12.20 8.91 21.92
C VAL A 177 11.14 9.23 20.87
N THR A 178 10.96 10.52 20.56
CA THR A 178 10.01 10.96 19.53
C THR A 178 10.38 10.39 18.16
N PHE A 179 11.66 10.46 17.77
CA PHE A 179 12.14 9.93 16.49
C PHE A 179 11.88 8.42 16.38
N LEU A 180 12.25 7.65 17.40
CA LEU A 180 12.08 6.19 17.41
C LEU A 180 10.61 5.78 17.34
N LEU A 181 9.74 6.43 18.10
CA LEU A 181 8.31 6.13 18.06
C LEU A 181 7.70 6.51 16.70
N SER A 182 8.15 7.61 16.10
CA SER A 182 7.66 8.07 14.81
C SER A 182 8.06 7.17 13.65
N MET A 183 9.14 6.38 13.79
CA MET A 183 9.51 5.37 12.80
C MET A 183 8.45 4.28 12.63
N PHE A 184 7.65 3.96 13.64
CA PHE A 184 6.77 2.79 13.63
C PHE A 184 5.28 3.12 13.75
N ILE A 185 4.94 4.36 14.09
CA ILE A 185 3.55 4.78 14.32
C ILE A 185 3.11 5.71 13.18
N SER A 186 3.21 7.01 13.42
CA SER A 186 3.02 8.10 12.46
C SER A 186 3.51 9.38 13.11
N ASN A 187 3.98 10.33 12.31
CA ASN A 187 4.46 11.62 12.80
C ASN A 187 3.42 12.33 13.69
N THR A 188 2.16 12.32 13.25
CA THR A 188 1.03 12.93 13.96
C THR A 188 0.76 12.28 15.32
N ALA A 189 0.54 10.97 15.34
CA ALA A 189 0.17 10.25 16.57
C ALA A 189 1.31 10.30 17.60
N THR A 190 2.55 10.17 17.14
CA THR A 190 3.74 10.25 18.00
C THR A 190 3.86 11.62 18.65
N THR A 191 3.66 12.70 17.88
CA THR A 191 3.72 14.06 18.40
C THR A 191 2.62 14.31 19.42
N ALA A 192 1.38 13.89 19.15
CA ALA A 192 0.27 14.07 20.09
C ALA A 192 0.53 13.36 21.42
N MET A 193 1.03 12.12 21.36
CA MET A 193 1.41 11.34 22.53
C MET A 193 2.57 11.98 23.31
N MET A 194 3.65 12.35 22.61
CA MET A 194 4.82 12.95 23.24
C MET A 194 4.50 14.33 23.82
N LEU A 195 3.68 15.14 23.14
CA LEU A 195 3.22 16.42 23.65
C LEU A 195 2.41 16.25 24.92
N ALA A 196 1.47 15.29 24.94
CA ALA A 196 0.68 15.01 26.11
C ALA A 196 1.54 14.54 27.29
N MET A 197 2.57 13.73 27.04
CA MET A 197 3.53 13.31 28.05
C MET A 197 4.41 14.46 28.56
N LEU A 198 4.83 15.38 27.69
CA LEU A 198 5.73 16.47 28.05
C LEU A 198 5.02 17.72 28.56
N MET A 199 3.71 17.80 28.46
CA MET A 199 2.95 18.98 28.84
C MET A 199 3.19 19.42 30.30
N PRO A 200 3.34 18.53 31.29
CA PRO A 200 3.69 18.95 32.65
C PRO A 200 5.04 19.68 32.75
N LEU A 201 6.06 19.21 32.02
CA LEU A 201 7.36 19.86 31.95
C LEU A 201 7.23 21.18 31.19
N VAL A 202 6.57 21.18 30.03
CA VAL A 202 6.40 22.36 29.18
C VAL A 202 5.59 23.47 29.89
N ALA A 203 4.55 23.11 30.65
CA ALA A 203 3.70 24.06 31.37
C ALA A 203 4.30 24.52 32.70
N SER A 204 5.35 23.86 33.21
CA SER A 204 6.00 24.27 34.47
C SER A 204 6.58 25.68 34.36
N ASN A 205 6.47 26.43 35.45
CA ASN A 205 7.11 27.75 35.57
C ASN A 205 8.62 27.65 35.78
N ASP A 206 9.10 26.45 36.10
CA ASP A 206 10.50 26.16 36.43
C ASP A 206 11.39 26.08 35.19
N ILE A 207 10.85 26.05 33.97
CA ILE A 207 11.65 26.08 32.74
C ILE A 207 11.60 27.44 32.04
N CYS A 208 12.77 27.90 31.58
CA CYS A 208 12.88 29.15 30.82
C CYS A 208 12.04 29.09 29.53
N GLY A 209 11.31 30.16 29.22
CA GLY A 209 10.46 30.24 28.02
C GLY A 209 11.21 30.08 26.69
N ARG A 210 12.52 30.36 26.64
CA ARG A 210 13.36 30.07 25.47
C ARG A 210 13.57 28.57 25.29
N TYR A 211 13.93 27.87 26.35
CA TYR A 211 14.13 26.42 26.33
C TYR A 211 12.82 25.65 26.09
N ARG A 212 11.70 26.14 26.63
CA ARG A 212 10.35 25.61 26.37
C ARG A 212 10.04 25.56 24.87
N ARG A 213 10.33 26.64 24.14
CA ARG A 213 10.18 26.68 22.67
C ARG A 213 11.11 25.69 21.98
N GLY A 214 12.37 25.61 22.43
CA GLY A 214 13.34 24.64 21.93
C GLY A 214 12.88 23.19 22.07
N LEU A 215 12.28 22.82 23.20
CA LEU A 215 11.70 21.49 23.44
C LEU A 215 10.56 21.15 22.48
N LEU A 216 9.63 22.08 22.28
CA LEU A 216 8.47 21.88 21.41
C LEU A 216 8.87 21.80 19.93
N LEU A 217 9.81 22.65 19.48
CA LEU A 217 10.37 22.58 18.14
C LEU A 217 11.17 21.29 17.94
N GLY A 218 11.97 20.89 18.94
CA GLY A 218 12.73 19.64 18.89
C GLY A 218 11.82 18.42 18.77
N LEU A 219 10.71 18.40 19.51
CA LEU A 219 9.69 17.37 19.39
C LEU A 219 9.08 17.32 17.98
N ALA A 220 8.67 18.46 17.41
CA ALA A 220 8.09 18.50 16.07
C ALA A 220 9.09 18.04 14.99
N VAL A 221 10.33 18.51 15.07
CA VAL A 221 11.41 18.10 14.16
C VAL A 221 11.69 16.62 14.27
N ALA A 222 11.82 16.09 15.49
CA ALA A 222 12.12 14.69 15.71
C ALA A 222 11.02 13.76 15.19
N ALA A 223 9.75 14.12 15.34
CA ALA A 223 8.64 13.35 14.79
C ALA A 223 8.72 13.30 13.25
N ASN A 224 8.93 14.43 12.60
CA ASN A 224 9.01 14.45 11.15
C ASN A 224 10.23 13.70 10.59
N LEU A 225 11.41 13.90 11.19
CA LEU A 225 12.62 13.16 10.80
C LEU A 225 12.50 11.67 11.11
N GLY A 226 11.84 11.27 12.20
CA GLY A 226 11.61 9.87 12.54
C GLY A 226 10.80 9.14 11.47
N GLY A 227 9.84 9.83 10.84
CA GLY A 227 9.06 9.27 9.73
C GLY A 227 9.92 8.84 8.53
N MET A 228 11.07 9.48 8.29
CA MET A 228 11.97 9.10 7.19
C MET A 228 12.78 7.83 7.49
N GLY A 229 12.94 7.49 8.78
CA GLY A 229 13.85 6.44 9.25
C GLY A 229 13.42 5.02 8.92
N SER A 230 12.14 4.79 8.63
CA SER A 230 11.60 3.46 8.27
C SER A 230 10.63 3.55 7.09
N LEU A 231 10.44 2.44 6.39
CA LEU A 231 9.52 2.37 5.24
C LEU A 231 8.07 2.71 5.63
N ILE A 232 7.67 2.40 6.86
CA ILE A 232 6.30 2.53 7.37
C ILE A 232 6.09 3.90 8.06
N GLY A 233 7.18 4.60 8.41
CA GLY A 233 7.12 5.82 9.21
C GLY A 233 6.35 6.97 8.55
N THR A 234 6.43 7.12 7.23
CA THR A 234 5.66 8.15 6.50
C THR A 234 5.27 7.70 5.08
N PRO A 235 4.08 8.09 4.56
CA PRO A 235 3.62 7.68 3.24
C PRO A 235 4.56 8.00 2.04
N PRO A 236 5.27 9.15 1.99
CA PRO A 236 6.27 9.41 0.94
C PRO A 236 7.27 8.28 0.70
N ASN A 237 7.66 7.56 1.76
CA ASN A 237 8.61 6.45 1.66
C ASN A 237 8.01 5.28 0.89
N ALA A 238 6.80 4.88 1.25
CA ALA A 238 6.07 3.82 0.57
C ALA A 238 5.75 4.18 -0.88
N ILE A 239 5.42 5.45 -1.16
CA ILE A 239 5.17 5.94 -2.52
C ILE A 239 6.44 5.82 -3.37
N ALA A 240 7.61 6.18 -2.83
CA ALA A 240 8.88 6.03 -3.56
C ALA A 240 9.18 4.57 -3.90
N VAL A 241 9.03 3.67 -2.93
CA VAL A 241 9.25 2.23 -3.17
C VAL A 241 8.28 1.68 -4.20
N ALA A 242 6.99 2.01 -4.09
CA ALA A 242 5.98 1.57 -5.04
C ALA A 242 6.26 2.07 -6.46
N ALA A 243 6.61 3.35 -6.61
CA ALA A 243 6.93 3.93 -7.91
C ALA A 243 8.19 3.31 -8.55
N LEU A 244 9.20 2.95 -7.75
CA LEU A 244 10.40 2.28 -8.25
C LEU A 244 10.12 0.83 -8.67
N ALA A 245 9.30 0.11 -7.90
CA ALA A 245 8.88 -1.25 -8.23
C ALA A 245 8.03 -1.32 -9.51
N GLU A 246 7.31 -0.25 -9.87
CA GLU A 246 6.57 -0.16 -11.14
C GLU A 246 7.48 -0.01 -12.37
N VAL A 247 8.65 0.63 -12.22
CA VAL A 247 9.58 0.88 -13.33
C VAL A 247 10.55 -0.27 -13.55
N GLU A 248 11.14 -0.79 -12.47
CA GLU A 248 12.03 -1.94 -12.56
C GLU A 248 11.71 -2.96 -11.46
N PRO A 249 11.33 -4.20 -11.81
CA PRO A 249 11.04 -5.24 -10.82
C PRO A 249 12.23 -5.58 -9.90
N SER A 250 13.46 -5.18 -10.28
CA SER A 250 14.69 -5.30 -9.49
C SER A 250 14.77 -4.32 -8.31
N TYR A 251 14.04 -3.20 -8.34
CA TYR A 251 13.98 -2.21 -7.24
C TYR A 251 13.02 -2.65 -6.11
N GLN A 252 13.21 -3.85 -5.56
CA GLN A 252 12.48 -4.27 -4.36
C GLN A 252 13.18 -3.77 -3.10
N ILE A 253 12.89 -2.53 -2.72
CA ILE A 253 13.35 -1.96 -1.45
C ILE A 253 12.44 -2.45 -0.33
N GLY A 254 12.84 -3.55 0.31
CA GLY A 254 12.16 -4.07 1.50
C GLY A 254 12.38 -3.19 2.75
N PHE A 255 11.75 -3.59 3.85
CA PHE A 255 11.81 -2.86 5.11
C PHE A 255 13.24 -2.68 5.64
N LEU A 256 14.06 -3.75 5.60
CA LEU A 256 15.44 -3.71 6.09
C LEU A 256 16.33 -2.85 5.20
N GLN A 257 16.16 -2.94 3.88
CA GLN A 257 16.89 -2.10 2.92
C GLN A 257 16.57 -0.63 3.16
N TRP A 258 15.28 -0.29 3.32
CA TRP A 258 14.89 1.07 3.66
C TRP A 258 15.51 1.51 4.98
N LEU A 259 15.55 0.66 6.01
CA LEU A 259 16.18 1.00 7.28
C LEU A 259 17.64 1.42 7.08
N PHE A 260 18.41 0.71 6.25
CA PHE A 260 19.79 1.11 5.91
C PHE A 260 19.89 2.38 5.07
N LEU A 261 18.90 2.66 4.22
CA LEU A 261 18.87 3.87 3.39
C LEU A 261 18.40 5.11 4.17
N GLY A 262 17.40 4.98 5.04
CA GLY A 262 16.68 6.08 5.68
C GLY A 262 17.07 6.36 7.13
N LEU A 263 17.39 5.33 7.93
CA LEU A 263 17.72 5.52 9.36
C LEU A 263 19.02 6.33 9.56
N PRO A 264 20.15 6.01 8.89
CA PRO A 264 21.39 6.76 9.09
C PRO A 264 21.28 8.27 8.77
N PRO A 265 20.76 8.70 7.59
CA PRO A 265 20.59 10.13 7.33
C PRO A 265 19.55 10.76 8.25
N GLY A 266 18.57 10.00 8.75
CA GLY A 266 17.57 10.46 9.72
C GLY A 266 18.19 10.78 11.08
N VAL A 267 19.01 9.87 11.61
CA VAL A 267 19.75 10.08 12.87
C VAL A 267 20.76 11.21 12.72
N ALA A 268 21.49 11.29 11.60
CA ALA A 268 22.41 12.39 11.35
C ALA A 268 21.67 13.74 11.34
N SER A 269 20.54 13.83 10.65
CA SER A 269 19.69 15.03 10.63
C SER A 269 19.13 15.38 12.01
N LEU A 270 18.74 14.37 12.81
CA LEU A 270 18.26 14.55 14.17
C LEU A 270 19.34 15.15 15.07
N LEU A 271 20.57 14.64 15.01
CA LEU A 271 21.69 15.12 15.80
C LEU A 271 22.09 16.55 15.39
N LEU A 272 22.09 16.85 14.10
CA LEU A 272 22.34 18.20 13.60
C LEU A 272 21.26 19.19 14.10
N ALA A 273 19.99 18.81 14.00
CA ALA A 273 18.88 19.61 14.54
C ALA A 273 19.00 19.80 16.05
N TRP A 274 19.39 18.76 16.79
CA TRP A 274 19.64 18.83 18.22
C TRP A 274 20.75 19.83 18.57
N VAL A 275 21.89 19.80 17.88
CA VAL A 275 22.99 20.75 18.12
C VAL A 275 22.54 22.20 17.87
N VAL A 276 21.78 22.43 16.80
CA VAL A 276 21.23 23.75 16.48
C VAL A 276 20.27 24.22 17.56
N LEU A 277 19.31 23.39 17.94
CA LEU A 277 18.30 23.72 18.94
C LEU A 277 18.90 23.91 20.34
N ALA A 278 19.84 23.06 20.73
CA ALA A 278 20.53 23.16 22.02
C ALA A 278 21.33 24.47 22.14
N ARG A 279 21.85 25.00 21.03
CA ARG A 279 22.55 26.30 20.98
C ARG A 279 21.59 27.47 20.88
N ALA A 280 20.62 27.43 19.96
CA ALA A 280 19.67 28.51 19.71
C ALA A 280 18.70 28.73 20.88
N PHE A 281 18.31 27.65 21.55
CA PHE A 281 17.36 27.65 22.66
C PHE A 281 17.98 27.16 23.98
N ALA A 282 19.27 27.42 24.19
CA ALA A 282 19.98 27.09 25.42
C ALA A 282 19.22 27.60 26.65
N SER A 283 19.10 26.75 27.68
CA SER A 283 18.56 27.16 28.98
C SER A 283 19.64 27.90 29.77
N ALA A 284 19.24 28.94 30.50
CA ALA A 284 20.12 29.60 31.48
C ALA A 284 20.32 28.74 32.75
N GLN A 285 19.49 27.71 32.95
CA GLN A 285 19.57 26.81 34.09
C GLN A 285 20.56 25.68 33.84
N ALA A 286 21.34 25.34 34.87
CA ALA A 286 22.31 24.24 34.81
C ALA A 286 21.63 22.86 34.77
N THR A 287 20.49 22.72 35.44
CA THR A 287 19.71 21.47 35.53
C THR A 287 18.22 21.76 35.47
N ILE A 288 17.48 20.84 34.87
CA ILE A 288 16.01 20.86 34.87
C ILE A 288 15.52 20.04 36.05
N PRO A 289 14.67 20.60 36.92
CA PRO A 289 14.02 19.80 37.96
C PRO A 289 13.09 18.79 37.27
N LEU A 290 13.43 17.50 37.40
CA LEU A 290 12.63 16.40 36.85
C LEU A 290 11.61 15.86 37.87
N ASP A 291 11.53 16.48 39.04
CA ASP A 291 10.62 16.12 40.12
C ASP A 291 9.33 16.95 40.00
N PHE A 292 8.44 16.50 39.10
CA PHE A 292 7.21 17.22 38.76
C PHE A 292 6.07 16.98 39.76
N ALA A 293 6.37 16.40 40.92
CA ALA A 293 5.39 15.91 41.88
C ALA A 293 4.89 16.97 42.87
N GLU A 294 5.61 18.07 43.12
CA GLU A 294 5.36 18.90 44.32
C GLU A 294 4.90 20.36 44.11
N HIS A 295 4.93 20.93 42.90
CA HIS A 295 4.60 22.36 42.72
C HIS A 295 3.15 22.66 42.27
N THR A 296 2.18 22.05 42.95
CA THR A 296 0.77 22.50 42.93
C THR A 296 0.13 22.50 44.33
N SER A 297 0.92 22.78 45.37
CA SER A 297 0.44 22.85 46.77
C SER A 297 -0.09 24.24 47.16
N ASP A 298 -0.59 25.02 46.22
CA ASP A 298 -1.30 26.25 46.54
C ASP A 298 -2.44 26.43 45.54
N HIS A 299 -3.64 26.76 46.03
CA HIS A 299 -4.94 26.81 45.34
C HIS A 299 -5.76 25.50 45.37
N GLY A 300 -6.36 25.22 46.53
CA GLY A 300 -7.63 24.47 46.72
C GLY A 300 -7.77 23.14 45.96
N HIS A 301 -7.44 22.03 46.61
CA HIS A 301 -7.54 20.67 46.05
C HIS A 301 -8.85 20.40 45.27
N PRO A 302 -8.80 20.24 43.93
CA PRO A 302 -9.71 19.32 43.28
C PRO A 302 -9.38 17.92 43.84
N ALA A 303 -10.41 17.10 44.11
CA ALA A 303 -10.21 15.74 44.61
C ALA A 303 -9.15 15.00 43.77
N SER A 304 -8.23 14.30 44.43
CA SER A 304 -7.26 13.43 43.76
C SER A 304 -7.99 12.56 42.73
N PRO A 305 -7.50 12.43 41.48
CA PRO A 305 -8.19 11.68 40.43
C PRO A 305 -8.59 10.31 40.97
N GLN A 306 -9.86 9.93 40.79
CA GLN A 306 -10.34 8.65 41.31
C GLN A 306 -9.53 7.53 40.63
N GLN A 307 -9.10 6.52 41.40
CA GLN A 307 -8.21 5.47 40.91
C GLN A 307 -8.74 4.79 39.64
N TRP A 308 -10.07 4.64 39.53
CA TRP A 308 -10.71 4.08 38.33
C TRP A 308 -10.57 4.99 37.10
N GLN A 309 -10.58 6.33 37.23
CA GLN A 309 -10.37 7.25 36.11
C GLN A 309 -8.96 7.08 35.55
N THR A 310 -7.97 7.01 36.45
CA THR A 310 -6.57 6.78 36.08
C THR A 310 -6.39 5.42 35.42
N PHE A 311 -7.06 4.38 35.94
CA PHE A 311 -7.06 3.05 35.34
C PHE A 311 -7.68 3.06 33.93
N THR A 312 -8.87 3.64 33.77
CA THR A 312 -9.55 3.77 32.47
C THR A 312 -8.66 4.48 31.46
N VAL A 313 -8.09 5.64 31.81
CA VAL A 313 -7.19 6.40 30.92
C VAL A 313 -5.96 5.57 30.55
N SER A 314 -5.35 4.87 31.50
CA SER A 314 -4.15 4.05 31.25
C SER A 314 -4.43 2.88 30.31
N VAL A 315 -5.55 2.17 30.53
CA VAL A 315 -5.95 1.04 29.68
C VAL A 315 -6.32 1.53 28.28
N THR A 316 -7.10 2.61 28.17
CA THR A 316 -7.45 3.19 26.86
C THR A 316 -6.22 3.69 26.12
N PHE A 317 -5.30 4.37 26.81
CA PHE A 317 -4.04 4.81 26.23
C PHE A 317 -3.22 3.63 25.68
N LEU A 318 -3.04 2.57 26.47
CA LEU A 318 -2.30 1.39 26.05
C LEU A 318 -3.00 0.67 24.88
N ALA A 319 -4.33 0.55 24.92
CA ALA A 319 -5.11 -0.05 23.84
C ALA A 319 -5.00 0.76 22.54
N THR A 320 -5.14 2.09 22.61
CA THR A 320 -4.94 2.98 21.46
C THR A 320 -3.53 2.86 20.90
N LEU A 321 -2.51 2.82 21.75
CA LEU A 321 -1.11 2.65 21.35
C LEU A 321 -0.88 1.31 20.64
N LEU A 322 -1.35 0.20 21.23
CA LEU A 322 -1.23 -1.13 20.65
C LEU A 322 -1.94 -1.20 19.29
N LEU A 323 -3.17 -0.70 19.20
CA LEU A 323 -3.93 -0.66 17.94
C LEU A 323 -3.27 0.22 16.87
N TRP A 324 -2.61 1.32 17.24
CA TRP A 324 -1.82 2.08 16.28
C TRP A 324 -0.59 1.30 15.80
N LEU A 325 0.13 0.62 16.70
CA LEU A 325 1.30 -0.19 16.37
C LEU A 325 0.94 -1.43 15.52
N THR A 326 -0.22 -2.05 15.77
CA THR A 326 -0.70 -3.23 15.04
C THR A 326 -1.59 -2.87 13.85
N SER A 327 -1.70 -1.58 13.49
CA SER A 327 -2.57 -1.12 12.40
C SER A 327 -2.36 -1.85 11.08
N GLN A 328 -1.12 -2.22 10.78
CA GLN A 328 -0.73 -3.00 9.60
C GLN A 328 -1.25 -4.45 9.63
N TRP A 329 -1.52 -5.03 10.80
CA TRP A 329 -1.97 -6.41 10.94
C TRP A 329 -3.48 -6.56 10.88
N HIS A 330 -4.21 -5.66 11.54
CA HIS A 330 -5.67 -5.70 11.59
C HIS A 330 -6.34 -4.78 10.56
N GLN A 331 -5.57 -3.96 9.83
CA GLN A 331 -6.04 -3.07 8.77
C GLN A 331 -7.09 -2.04 9.23
N ILE A 332 -7.09 -1.68 10.52
CA ILE A 332 -7.98 -0.63 11.05
C ILE A 332 -7.21 0.70 10.94
N PRO A 333 -7.76 1.72 10.24
CA PRO A 333 -7.09 3.00 10.09
C PRO A 333 -6.82 3.68 11.45
N THR A 334 -5.66 4.31 11.60
CA THR A 334 -5.27 5.01 12.85
C THR A 334 -6.26 6.10 13.26
N ALA A 335 -6.87 6.79 12.28
CA ALA A 335 -7.96 7.74 12.50
C ALA A 335 -9.19 7.08 13.13
N ALA A 336 -9.54 5.86 12.73
CA ALA A 336 -10.66 5.12 13.31
C ALA A 336 -10.37 4.69 14.76
N VAL A 337 -9.14 4.26 15.04
CA VAL A 337 -8.68 3.95 16.40
C VAL A 337 -8.78 5.20 17.32
N SER A 338 -8.66 6.40 16.76
CA SER A 338 -8.73 7.66 17.51
C SER A 338 -10.11 7.98 18.07
N PHE A 339 -11.16 7.29 17.60
CA PHE A 339 -12.49 7.37 18.20
C PHE A 339 -12.58 6.68 19.57
N LEU A 340 -11.71 5.69 19.83
CA LEU A 340 -11.71 4.92 21.07
C LEU A 340 -11.59 5.82 22.33
N PRO A 341 -10.57 6.69 22.48
CA PRO A 341 -10.48 7.57 23.65
C PRO A 341 -11.65 8.55 23.74
N ILE A 342 -12.20 8.99 22.60
CA ILE A 342 -13.34 9.90 22.55
C ILE A 342 -14.56 9.26 23.20
N VAL A 343 -14.91 8.05 22.74
CA VAL A 343 -16.08 7.33 23.24
C VAL A 343 -15.85 6.88 24.68
N VAL A 344 -14.69 6.28 24.99
CA VAL A 344 -14.44 5.74 26.33
C VAL A 344 -14.39 6.85 27.37
N PHE A 345 -13.70 7.97 27.14
CA PHE A 345 -13.58 9.02 28.17
C PHE A 345 -14.87 9.78 28.41
N THR A 346 -15.70 9.95 27.38
CA THR A 346 -17.00 10.62 27.53
C THR A 346 -18.05 9.71 28.16
N THR A 347 -18.10 8.43 27.78
CA THR A 347 -19.05 7.45 28.35
C THR A 347 -18.75 7.11 29.80
N THR A 348 -17.46 7.00 30.15
CA THR A 348 -17.05 6.72 31.53
C THR A 348 -17.07 7.96 32.44
N GLY A 349 -17.28 9.16 31.88
CA GLY A 349 -17.28 10.40 32.65
C GLY A 349 -15.89 10.89 33.07
N VAL A 350 -14.81 10.31 32.49
CA VAL A 350 -13.45 10.83 32.65
C VAL A 350 -13.38 12.26 32.10
N LEU A 351 -13.97 12.52 30.94
CA LEU A 351 -14.08 13.87 30.37
C LEU A 351 -15.55 14.25 30.17
N GLY A 352 -15.91 15.46 30.62
CA GLY A 352 -17.24 16.03 30.43
C GLY A 352 -17.30 17.01 29.27
N ALA A 353 -18.48 17.59 29.05
CA ALA A 353 -18.70 18.56 27.97
C ALA A 353 -17.83 19.83 28.11
N LYS A 354 -17.46 20.22 29.34
CA LYS A 354 -16.62 21.39 29.59
C LYS A 354 -15.20 21.16 29.07
N GLU A 355 -14.62 20.00 29.36
CA GLU A 355 -13.28 19.63 28.91
C GLU A 355 -13.22 19.48 27.39
N ILE A 356 -14.24 18.87 26.77
CA ILE A 356 -14.30 18.73 25.31
C ILE A 356 -14.40 20.10 24.62
N ARG A 357 -15.21 21.03 25.15
CA ARG A 357 -15.29 22.41 24.61
C ARG A 357 -14.00 23.20 24.77
N GLY A 358 -13.14 22.83 25.72
CA GLY A 358 -11.86 23.47 25.97
C GLY A 358 -10.72 22.98 25.08
N LEU A 359 -10.97 22.07 24.12
CA LEU A 359 -9.95 21.59 23.19
C LEU A 359 -9.61 22.63 22.11
N ASN A 360 -8.43 22.52 21.53
CA ASN A 360 -7.92 23.46 20.52
C ASN A 360 -8.50 23.19 19.12
N TYR A 361 -9.77 23.57 18.91
CA TYR A 361 -10.44 23.44 17.60
C TYR A 361 -9.79 24.27 16.49
N ASP A 362 -9.14 25.38 16.83
CA ASP A 362 -8.42 26.25 15.88
C ASP A 362 -7.40 25.46 15.04
N VAL A 363 -6.77 24.46 15.65
CA VAL A 363 -5.77 23.61 14.99
C VAL A 363 -6.41 22.69 13.97
N LEU A 364 -7.63 22.18 14.25
CA LEU A 364 -8.36 21.34 13.32
C LEU A 364 -8.73 22.13 12.06
N PHE A 365 -9.16 23.38 12.21
CA PHE A 365 -9.44 24.27 11.09
C PHE A 365 -8.18 24.65 10.30
N LEU A 366 -7.06 24.89 11.00
CA LEU A 366 -5.77 25.14 10.36
C LEU A 366 -5.34 23.96 9.46
N ILE A 367 -5.38 22.74 10.00
CA ILE A 367 -4.98 21.53 9.27
C ILE A 367 -5.89 21.30 8.07
N ALA A 368 -7.20 21.40 8.27
CA ALA A 368 -8.15 21.17 7.20
C ALA A 368 -8.02 22.22 6.08
N GLY A 369 -7.71 23.48 6.42
CA GLY A 369 -7.38 24.50 5.43
C GLY A 369 -6.10 24.20 4.63
N GLY A 370 -5.05 23.70 5.30
CA GLY A 370 -3.82 23.27 4.64
C GLY A 370 -4.02 22.06 3.70
N LEU A 371 -4.80 21.07 4.14
CA LEU A 371 -5.19 19.93 3.31
C LEU A 371 -5.99 20.39 2.09
N ALA A 372 -6.97 21.27 2.30
CA ALA A 372 -7.79 21.82 1.23
C ALA A 372 -6.94 22.57 0.21
N LEU A 373 -5.93 23.33 0.65
CA LEU A 373 -5.00 24.02 -0.25
C LEU A 373 -4.20 23.04 -1.11
N GLY A 374 -3.66 21.99 -0.48
CA GLY A 374 -2.89 20.95 -1.19
C GLY A 374 -3.70 20.20 -2.25
N GLU A 375 -4.95 19.83 -1.93
CA GLU A 375 -5.89 19.26 -2.91
C GLU A 375 -6.11 20.21 -4.09
N THR A 376 -6.32 21.50 -3.82
CA THR A 376 -6.52 22.51 -4.88
C THR A 376 -5.32 22.62 -5.81
N VAL A 377 -4.10 22.67 -5.29
CA VAL A 377 -2.89 22.73 -6.13
C VAL A 377 -2.74 21.48 -7.00
N THR A 378 -3.20 20.33 -6.51
CA THR A 378 -3.10 19.04 -7.21
C THR A 378 -4.19 18.87 -8.26
N GLU A 379 -5.47 19.04 -7.88
CA GLU A 379 -6.64 18.81 -8.74
C GLU A 379 -6.73 19.82 -9.90
N THR A 380 -6.24 21.05 -9.69
CA THR A 380 -6.28 22.11 -10.72
C THR A 380 -5.23 21.94 -11.81
N GLY A 381 -4.32 20.98 -11.68
CA GLY A 381 -3.19 20.84 -12.60
C GLY A 381 -2.06 21.85 -12.35
N LEU A 382 -2.16 22.69 -11.31
CA LEU A 382 -1.18 23.75 -11.03
C LEU A 382 0.19 23.17 -10.70
N SER A 383 0.24 22.08 -9.92
CA SER A 383 1.51 21.40 -9.60
C SER A 383 2.25 20.88 -10.84
N GLN A 384 1.54 20.22 -11.77
CA GLN A 384 2.13 19.74 -13.03
C GLN A 384 2.57 20.90 -13.93
N TRP A 385 1.81 22.00 -13.94
CA TRP A 385 2.16 23.21 -14.69
C TRP A 385 3.44 23.88 -14.17
N ILE A 386 3.65 23.91 -12.86
CA ILE A 386 4.89 24.41 -12.23
C ILE A 386 6.06 23.54 -12.66
N VAL A 387 5.91 22.21 -12.57
CA VAL A 387 6.98 21.26 -12.88
C VAL A 387 7.35 21.29 -14.37
N ALA A 388 6.38 21.42 -15.27
CA ALA A 388 6.61 21.49 -16.72
C ALA A 388 7.43 22.72 -17.19
N ARG A 389 7.63 23.71 -16.32
CA ARG A 389 8.42 24.93 -16.58
C ARG A 389 9.83 24.90 -16.03
N LEU A 390 10.18 23.83 -15.32
CA LEU A 390 11.52 23.70 -14.80
C LEU A 390 12.50 23.51 -15.96
N PRO A 391 13.63 24.24 -15.97
CA PRO A 391 14.66 24.07 -16.98
C PRO A 391 15.41 22.76 -16.72
N LEU A 392 14.84 21.64 -17.15
CA LEU A 392 15.44 20.32 -16.93
C LEU A 392 16.49 19.98 -17.99
N GLU A 393 16.48 20.68 -19.12
CA GLU A 393 17.46 20.50 -20.19
C GLU A 393 18.86 20.94 -19.73
N GLY A 394 19.82 20.02 -19.82
CA GLY A 394 21.23 20.27 -19.49
C GLY A 394 21.66 19.96 -18.06
N PHE A 395 20.75 19.56 -17.17
CA PHE A 395 21.11 19.05 -15.84
C PHE A 395 21.55 17.59 -15.92
N ASP A 396 22.60 17.25 -15.16
CA ASP A 396 22.97 15.87 -14.90
C ASP A 396 22.04 15.25 -13.84
N VAL A 397 22.16 13.94 -13.61
CA VAL A 397 21.30 13.21 -12.64
C VAL A 397 21.36 13.86 -11.27
N LEU A 398 22.55 14.27 -10.81
CA LEU A 398 22.72 14.92 -9.52
C LEU A 398 21.99 16.27 -9.48
N GLY A 399 22.10 17.07 -10.53
CA GLY A 399 21.39 18.33 -10.69
C GLY A 399 19.87 18.17 -10.65
N VAL A 400 19.34 17.17 -11.35
CA VAL A 400 17.90 16.82 -11.30
C VAL A 400 17.48 16.38 -9.90
N THR A 401 18.27 15.51 -9.26
CA THR A 401 18.02 15.05 -7.88
C THR A 401 17.95 16.23 -6.90
N ILE A 402 18.93 17.14 -6.95
CA ILE A 402 18.99 18.32 -6.09
C ILE A 402 17.76 19.19 -6.33
N LEU A 403 17.47 19.52 -7.59
CA LEU A 403 16.33 20.36 -7.96
C LEU A 403 15.02 19.77 -7.45
N MET A 404 14.78 18.47 -7.68
CA MET A 404 13.55 17.79 -7.28
C MET A 404 13.41 17.67 -5.76
N ALA A 405 14.50 17.38 -5.05
CA ALA A 405 14.48 17.32 -3.59
C ALA A 405 14.14 18.69 -2.98
N TYR A 406 14.77 19.78 -3.43
CA TYR A 406 14.46 21.12 -2.94
C TYR A 406 13.08 21.61 -3.34
N LEU A 407 12.63 21.28 -4.54
CA LEU A 407 11.25 21.54 -4.95
C LEU A 407 10.26 20.81 -4.03
N THR A 408 10.58 19.59 -3.60
CA THR A 408 9.77 18.84 -2.64
C THR A 408 9.70 19.57 -1.31
N VAL A 409 10.82 20.06 -0.77
CA VAL A 409 10.81 20.86 0.47
C VAL A 409 9.91 22.08 0.33
N VAL A 410 10.02 22.81 -0.78
CA VAL A 410 9.20 24.00 -1.03
C VAL A 410 7.71 23.64 -1.08
N LEU A 411 7.32 22.69 -1.94
CA LEU A 411 5.92 22.30 -2.10
C LEU A 411 5.34 21.75 -0.80
N SER A 412 6.08 20.89 -0.12
CA SER A 412 5.65 20.21 1.11
C SER A 412 5.47 21.16 2.30
N ASN A 413 5.92 22.42 2.22
CA ASN A 413 5.58 23.44 3.22
C ASN A 413 4.16 24.01 3.04
N PHE A 414 3.58 23.88 1.84
CA PHE A 414 2.28 24.44 1.49
C PHE A 414 1.20 23.38 1.22
N MET A 415 1.60 22.11 1.06
CA MET A 415 0.73 20.95 0.91
C MET A 415 1.25 19.78 1.74
N SER A 416 0.45 18.71 1.90
CA SER A 416 0.89 17.56 2.69
C SER A 416 2.10 16.85 2.07
N ASN A 417 2.99 16.30 2.91
CA ASN A 417 4.16 15.53 2.47
C ASN A 417 3.79 14.42 1.47
N THR A 418 2.69 13.71 1.73
CA THR A 418 2.15 12.68 0.85
C THR A 418 1.72 13.23 -0.49
N ALA A 419 1.06 14.39 -0.54
CA ALA A 419 0.62 15.00 -1.78
C ALA A 419 1.82 15.51 -2.62
N ALA A 420 2.81 16.12 -1.97
CA ALA A 420 4.05 16.52 -2.65
C ALA A 420 4.79 15.30 -3.25
N ALA A 421 4.88 14.20 -2.50
CA ALA A 421 5.47 12.94 -2.96
C ALA A 421 4.70 12.33 -4.15
N ASN A 422 3.36 12.27 -4.09
CA ASN A 422 2.52 11.76 -5.19
C ASN A 422 2.66 12.55 -6.49
N VAL A 423 2.99 13.84 -6.41
CA VAL A 423 3.25 14.67 -7.59
C VAL A 423 4.67 14.46 -8.10
N LEU A 424 5.67 14.61 -7.22
CA LEU A 424 7.06 14.73 -7.63
C LEU A 424 7.73 13.39 -7.92
N ILE A 425 7.37 12.32 -7.22
CA ILE A 425 8.00 11.01 -7.40
C ILE A 425 7.72 10.46 -8.81
N PRO A 426 6.47 10.37 -9.31
CA PRO A 426 6.23 9.85 -10.66
C PRO A 426 6.93 10.67 -11.75
N ILE A 427 6.97 11.99 -11.58
CA ILE A 427 7.65 12.88 -12.53
C ILE A 427 9.17 12.67 -12.48
N GLY A 428 9.74 12.60 -11.27
CA GLY A 428 11.17 12.35 -11.06
C GLY A 428 11.60 11.01 -11.65
N VAL A 429 10.81 9.96 -11.44
CA VAL A 429 11.01 8.63 -12.04
C VAL A 429 10.95 8.69 -13.57
N THR A 430 9.97 9.42 -14.14
CA THR A 430 9.82 9.55 -15.60
C THR A 430 10.99 10.27 -16.26
N ILE A 431 11.57 11.28 -15.60
CA ILE A 431 12.66 12.10 -16.16
C ILE A 431 14.02 11.42 -15.96
N ALA A 432 14.19 10.61 -14.92
CA ALA A 432 15.45 9.99 -14.53
C ALA A 432 15.59 8.55 -15.03
N THR A 433 15.32 8.31 -16.32
CA THR A 433 15.42 6.96 -16.90
C THR A 433 16.82 6.37 -16.70
N GLY A 434 16.90 5.18 -16.12
CA GLY A 434 18.14 4.50 -15.72
C GLY A 434 18.77 4.97 -14.40
N PHE A 435 18.20 5.97 -13.72
CA PHE A 435 18.66 6.47 -12.42
C PHE A 435 17.49 6.82 -11.48
N GLU A 436 16.37 6.12 -11.61
CA GLU A 436 15.08 6.44 -11.00
C GLU A 436 15.19 6.49 -9.46
N ALA A 437 15.88 5.52 -8.87
CA ALA A 437 16.08 5.44 -7.42
C ALA A 437 16.90 6.63 -6.86
N ARG A 438 17.79 7.21 -7.68
CA ARG A 438 18.61 8.39 -7.32
C ARG A 438 17.80 9.68 -7.29
N VAL A 439 16.57 9.67 -7.80
CA VAL A 439 15.66 10.83 -7.78
C VAL A 439 14.48 10.57 -6.86
N ALA A 440 13.85 9.39 -6.91
CA ALA A 440 12.68 9.07 -6.10
C ALA A 440 12.95 9.04 -4.59
N LEU A 441 14.07 8.45 -4.15
CA LEU A 441 14.39 8.33 -2.72
C LEU A 441 14.72 9.70 -2.08
N PRO A 442 15.52 10.58 -2.71
CA PRO A 442 15.72 11.94 -2.21
C PRO A 442 14.43 12.76 -2.12
N ILE A 443 13.48 12.59 -3.05
CA ILE A 443 12.16 13.23 -2.97
C ILE A 443 11.42 12.76 -1.71
N ALA A 444 11.39 11.45 -1.44
CA ALA A 444 10.75 10.93 -0.23
C ALA A 444 11.40 11.47 1.06
N PHE A 445 12.73 11.53 1.13
CA PHE A 445 13.44 12.10 2.29
C PHE A 445 13.18 13.60 2.44
N ALA A 446 13.18 14.35 1.34
CA ALA A 446 12.94 15.78 1.34
C ALA A 446 11.51 16.15 1.78
N ALA A 447 10.52 15.29 1.50
CA ALA A 447 9.15 15.48 1.98
C ALA A 447 9.08 15.55 3.53
N SER A 448 9.98 14.85 4.24
CA SER A 448 10.07 14.91 5.70
C SER A 448 10.74 16.17 6.26
N ALA A 449 11.24 17.07 5.41
CA ALA A 449 11.95 18.29 5.81
C ALA A 449 11.06 19.56 5.81
N ALA A 450 9.76 19.42 5.56
CA ALA A 450 8.80 20.53 5.52
C ALA A 450 8.50 21.15 6.90
N MET A 451 9.36 22.08 7.34
CA MET A 451 9.34 22.61 8.72
C MET A 451 9.13 24.13 8.83
N CYS A 452 8.99 24.86 7.72
CA CYS A 452 8.98 26.33 7.71
C CYS A 452 7.68 26.92 8.24
N LEU A 453 6.56 26.20 8.13
CA LEU A 453 5.23 26.68 8.53
C LEU A 453 4.56 25.72 9.53
N PRO A 454 3.76 26.25 10.48
CA PRO A 454 2.95 25.41 11.37
C PRO A 454 2.00 24.47 10.62
N VAL A 455 1.47 24.92 9.48
CA VAL A 455 0.53 24.14 8.65
C VAL A 455 1.23 23.06 7.81
N ALA A 456 2.55 23.14 7.63
CA ALA A 456 3.30 22.26 6.75
C ALA A 456 3.14 20.79 7.13
N THR A 457 3.21 20.49 8.43
CA THR A 457 3.06 19.12 8.93
C THR A 457 2.27 19.07 10.23
N PRO A 458 1.58 17.95 10.47
CA PRO A 458 0.92 17.69 11.73
C PRO A 458 1.75 17.95 13.01
N PRO A 459 3.03 17.53 13.11
CA PRO A 459 3.83 17.81 14.30
C PRO A 459 4.05 19.30 14.56
N ASN A 460 4.23 20.09 13.50
CA ASN A 460 4.41 21.53 13.61
C ASN A 460 3.14 22.21 14.14
N ALA A 461 1.99 21.79 13.61
CA ALA A 461 0.69 22.29 14.04
C ALA A 461 0.44 22.02 15.53
N LEU A 462 0.79 20.83 16.03
CA LEU A 462 0.67 20.46 17.45
C LEU A 462 1.63 21.25 18.34
N ALA A 463 2.89 21.45 17.93
CA ALA A 463 3.82 22.27 18.69
C ALA A 463 3.37 23.74 18.75
N PHE A 464 2.87 24.26 17.62
CA PHE A 464 2.30 25.61 17.54
C PHE A 464 1.03 25.77 18.39
N ALA A 465 0.17 24.75 18.43
CA ALA A 465 -1.08 24.72 19.19
C ALA A 465 -0.91 24.93 20.70
N THR A 466 0.29 24.71 21.22
CA THR A 466 0.59 24.96 22.64
C THR A 466 0.56 26.44 23.03
N GLY A 467 0.59 27.35 22.03
CA GLY A 467 0.64 28.80 22.24
C GLY A 467 2.03 29.34 22.60
N TYR A 468 3.05 28.48 22.79
CA TYR A 468 4.40 28.92 23.16
C TYR A 468 5.31 29.21 21.96
N CYS A 469 5.07 28.58 20.82
CA CYS A 469 5.87 28.75 19.60
C CYS A 469 5.22 29.74 18.64
N GLN A 470 6.02 30.52 17.92
CA GLN A 470 5.55 31.49 16.92
C GLN A 470 5.96 31.07 15.51
N VAL A 471 5.29 31.57 14.47
CA VAL A 471 5.59 31.19 13.07
C VAL A 471 7.05 31.46 12.73
N ARG A 472 7.62 32.58 13.21
CA ARG A 472 9.04 32.90 13.04
C ARG A 472 9.97 31.81 13.55
N ASP A 473 9.62 31.12 14.64
CA ASP A 473 10.44 30.06 15.22
C ASP A 473 10.51 28.84 14.29
N PHE A 474 9.42 28.55 13.57
CA PHE A 474 9.38 27.51 12.53
C PHE A 474 10.10 27.95 11.26
N LEU A 475 9.94 29.20 10.83
CA LEU A 475 10.48 29.67 9.56
C LEU A 475 12.00 29.53 9.47
N TRP A 476 12.75 30.08 10.44
CA TRP A 476 14.22 30.03 10.37
C TRP A 476 14.75 28.61 10.55
N LEU A 477 14.17 27.84 11.48
CA LEU A 477 14.60 26.47 11.75
C LEU A 477 14.27 25.57 10.57
N GLY A 478 13.09 25.77 9.98
CA GLY A 478 12.63 25.01 8.84
C GLY A 478 13.41 25.30 7.57
N LEU A 479 13.85 26.55 7.35
CA LEU A 479 14.77 26.85 6.25
C LEU A 479 16.11 26.11 6.43
N LEU A 480 16.63 26.05 7.65
CA LEU A 480 17.87 25.33 7.95
C LEU A 480 17.71 23.82 7.74
N ILE A 481 16.65 23.22 8.29
CA ILE A 481 16.37 21.78 8.16
C ILE A 481 16.06 21.43 6.71
N GLY A 482 15.25 22.25 6.03
CA GLY A 482 14.93 22.13 4.61
C GLY A 482 16.16 22.23 3.71
N LEU A 483 17.23 22.89 4.17
CA LEU A 483 18.53 22.88 3.51
C LEU A 483 19.32 21.60 3.81
N ILE A 484 19.46 21.26 5.08
CA ILE A 484 20.38 20.21 5.54
C ILE A 484 19.86 18.80 5.20
N VAL A 485 18.58 18.52 5.43
CA VAL A 485 18.03 17.15 5.31
C VAL A 485 18.16 16.59 3.89
N PRO A 486 17.78 17.32 2.82
CA PRO A 486 18.02 16.86 1.46
C PRO A 486 19.50 16.61 1.17
N MET A 487 20.41 17.49 1.61
CA MET A 487 21.84 17.32 1.38
C MET A 487 22.40 16.05 2.04
N VAL A 488 22.03 15.82 3.30
CA VAL A 488 22.45 14.61 4.05
C VAL A 488 21.87 13.36 3.40
N GLY A 489 20.60 13.39 3.02
CA GLY A 489 19.92 12.28 2.34
C GLY A 489 20.53 11.95 0.99
N ILE A 490 20.73 12.96 0.13
CA ILE A 490 21.34 12.80 -1.20
C ILE A 490 22.77 12.27 -1.05
N GLY A 491 23.59 12.87 -0.19
CA GLY A 491 24.97 12.45 0.02
C GLY A 491 25.08 11.01 0.52
N TRP A 492 24.21 10.60 1.46
CA TRP A 492 24.14 9.21 1.92
C TRP A 492 23.76 8.25 0.79
N LEU A 493 22.69 8.55 0.06
CA LEU A 493 22.24 7.72 -1.06
C LEU A 493 23.29 7.62 -2.16
N TRP A 494 24.03 8.69 -2.45
CA TRP A 494 25.10 8.67 -3.45
C TRP A 494 26.26 7.73 -3.07
N LEU A 495 26.46 7.48 -1.77
CA LEU A 495 27.51 6.60 -1.26
C LEU A 495 27.03 5.16 -1.11
N THR A 496 25.78 4.95 -0.72
CA THR A 496 25.32 3.64 -0.26
C THR A 496 24.29 2.97 -1.16
N LEU A 497 23.61 3.71 -2.04
CA LEU A 497 22.47 3.18 -2.79
C LEU A 497 22.85 1.92 -3.60
N ASP A 498 23.91 2.00 -4.40
CA ASP A 498 24.35 0.88 -5.23
C ASP A 498 24.77 -0.33 -4.36
N SER A 499 25.40 -0.10 -3.21
CA SER A 499 25.81 -1.17 -2.28
C SER A 499 24.60 -1.82 -1.59
N VAL A 500 23.60 -1.03 -1.21
CA VAL A 500 22.39 -1.53 -0.55
C VAL A 500 21.45 -2.23 -1.54
N LEU A 501 21.37 -1.75 -2.77
CA LEU A 501 20.71 -2.46 -3.88
C LEU A 501 21.53 -3.67 -4.36
N ALA A 502 22.84 -3.72 -4.13
CA ALA A 502 23.62 -4.93 -4.34
C ALA A 502 23.36 -5.98 -3.25
N LEU A 503 22.98 -5.59 -2.02
CA LEU A 503 22.58 -6.55 -0.98
C LEU A 503 21.32 -7.35 -1.36
N THR A 504 20.48 -6.85 -2.28
CA THR A 504 19.38 -7.63 -2.88
C THR A 504 19.86 -8.57 -3.99
N THR A 505 21.05 -8.36 -4.58
CA THR A 505 21.67 -9.29 -5.53
C THR A 505 22.37 -10.49 -4.88
N SER A 506 22.62 -10.44 -3.56
CA SER A 506 23.06 -11.60 -2.76
C SER A 506 21.92 -12.38 -2.11
N GLY A 507 20.68 -12.00 -2.41
CA GLY A 507 19.46 -12.73 -2.09
C GLY A 507 18.87 -13.38 -3.34
N ASP A 508 19.71 -14.00 -4.18
CA ASP A 508 19.26 -14.97 -5.17
C ASP A 508 18.59 -16.13 -4.43
N ALA A 509 17.29 -16.01 -4.17
CA ALA A 509 16.40 -17.06 -4.62
C ALA A 509 15.92 -16.65 -6.02
N ARG A 510 16.87 -16.49 -6.97
CA ARG A 510 16.53 -16.82 -8.35
C ARG A 510 15.84 -18.19 -8.27
N PRO A 511 14.68 -18.37 -8.92
CA PRO A 511 14.10 -19.70 -8.97
C PRO A 511 15.22 -20.62 -9.45
N GLN A 512 15.55 -21.63 -8.65
CA GLN A 512 16.53 -22.63 -9.05
C GLN A 512 15.89 -23.41 -10.18
N VAL A 513 16.03 -22.91 -11.41
CA VAL A 513 15.45 -23.51 -12.60
C VAL A 513 16.39 -24.60 -13.06
N GLU A 514 15.86 -25.81 -13.16
CA GLU A 514 16.61 -26.97 -13.60
C GLU A 514 15.94 -27.59 -14.81
N VAL A 515 16.73 -27.97 -15.81
CA VAL A 515 16.24 -28.77 -16.93
C VAL A 515 16.11 -30.22 -16.48
N VAL A 516 14.89 -30.73 -16.49
CA VAL A 516 14.57 -32.11 -16.11
C VAL A 516 14.72 -33.06 -17.29
N ILE A 517 14.26 -32.63 -18.47
CA ILE A 517 14.37 -33.33 -19.76
C ILE A 517 14.54 -32.28 -20.86
N GLY A 518 15.42 -32.54 -21.83
CA GLY A 518 15.53 -31.73 -23.04
C GLY A 518 16.74 -30.79 -23.07
N PRO A 519 16.81 -29.91 -24.08
CA PRO A 519 17.92 -28.99 -24.27
C PRO A 519 18.00 -27.91 -23.19
N ARG A 520 19.23 -27.50 -22.89
CA ARG A 520 19.54 -26.39 -21.97
C ARG A 520 19.30 -25.02 -22.58
N GLN A 521 19.74 -24.81 -23.82
CA GLN A 521 19.51 -23.54 -24.53
C GLN A 521 18.15 -23.53 -25.23
N ALA A 522 17.43 -22.41 -25.12
CA ALA A 522 16.21 -22.14 -25.89
C ALA A 522 16.53 -21.87 -27.37
N ALA A 523 15.55 -22.07 -28.25
CA ALA A 523 15.69 -21.75 -29.67
C ALA A 523 15.90 -20.25 -29.90
N GLN A 524 16.88 -19.86 -30.72
CA GLN A 524 16.99 -18.46 -31.17
C GLN A 524 15.97 -18.18 -32.29
N GLY A 525 15.13 -17.15 -32.11
CA GLY A 525 14.30 -16.62 -33.20
C GLY A 525 12.94 -17.29 -33.43
N GLY A 526 12.16 -17.54 -32.36
CA GLY A 526 10.69 -17.62 -32.41
C GLY A 526 10.02 -18.83 -33.07
N ASP A 527 10.59 -19.46 -34.08
CA ASP A 527 9.83 -20.40 -34.94
C ASP A 527 10.43 -21.80 -35.18
N ALA A 528 11.61 -22.12 -34.63
CA ALA A 528 12.17 -23.48 -34.73
C ALA A 528 12.21 -24.16 -33.36
N ALA A 529 11.57 -25.33 -33.23
CA ALA A 529 11.71 -26.13 -32.02
C ALA A 529 13.15 -26.67 -31.90
N THR A 530 13.74 -26.60 -30.71
CA THR A 530 15.06 -27.21 -30.47
C THR A 530 14.97 -28.73 -30.55
N SER A 531 15.94 -29.38 -31.21
CA SER A 531 16.03 -30.83 -31.24
C SER A 531 16.29 -31.38 -29.83
N GLY A 532 15.50 -32.37 -29.40
CA GLY A 532 15.61 -32.99 -28.07
C GLY A 532 15.01 -34.40 -28.05
N PRO A 533 15.05 -35.08 -26.89
CA PRO A 533 14.41 -36.38 -26.71
C PRO A 533 12.87 -36.33 -26.72
N LEU A 534 12.31 -35.13 -26.53
CA LEU A 534 10.87 -34.86 -26.59
C LEU A 534 10.48 -34.24 -27.95
N ASP A 535 9.24 -34.48 -28.35
CA ASP A 535 8.60 -33.92 -29.55
C ASP A 535 7.26 -33.26 -29.16
N PHE A 536 7.29 -31.94 -28.99
CA PHE A 536 6.16 -31.09 -28.60
C PHE A 536 5.39 -31.63 -27.37
N PRO A 537 6.06 -31.76 -26.21
CA PRO A 537 5.43 -32.24 -24.98
C PRO A 537 4.32 -31.27 -24.54
N PHE A 538 3.26 -31.75 -23.88
CA PHE A 538 2.14 -30.88 -23.47
C PHE A 538 1.79 -31.01 -21.99
N GLY A 539 1.31 -32.19 -21.57
CA GLY A 539 0.91 -32.46 -20.19
C GLY A 539 1.91 -33.34 -19.45
N VAL A 540 2.00 -33.15 -18.15
CA VAL A 540 2.84 -33.95 -17.24
C VAL A 540 2.12 -34.20 -15.92
N ASP A 541 2.39 -35.36 -15.31
CA ASP A 541 1.96 -35.69 -13.95
C ASP A 541 2.88 -36.77 -13.36
N PHE A 542 2.72 -37.09 -12.08
CA PHE A 542 3.62 -37.96 -11.31
C PHE A 542 2.88 -39.16 -10.70
N ASP A 543 3.56 -40.31 -10.65
CA ASP A 543 3.14 -41.41 -9.76
C ASP A 543 3.62 -41.18 -8.32
N ARG A 544 3.09 -42.00 -7.40
CA ARG A 544 3.45 -41.95 -5.98
C ARG A 544 4.93 -42.23 -5.68
N SER A 545 5.65 -42.83 -6.63
CA SER A 545 7.09 -43.08 -6.50
C SER A 545 7.94 -41.91 -7.01
N GLY A 546 7.33 -40.84 -7.50
CA GLY A 546 7.99 -39.66 -8.05
C GLY A 546 8.48 -39.83 -9.49
N ASN A 547 7.99 -40.84 -10.22
CA ASN A 547 8.28 -40.93 -11.65
C ASN A 547 7.41 -39.93 -12.43
N LEU A 548 8.04 -39.21 -13.35
CA LEU A 548 7.40 -38.19 -14.19
C LEU A 548 6.88 -38.83 -15.47
N TYR A 549 5.61 -38.60 -15.79
CA TYR A 549 5.01 -38.98 -17.06
C TYR A 549 4.78 -37.76 -17.95
N VAL A 550 4.94 -37.93 -19.25
CA VAL A 550 4.85 -36.85 -20.25
C VAL A 550 4.03 -37.35 -21.44
N VAL A 551 3.06 -36.56 -21.88
CA VAL A 551 2.39 -36.78 -23.18
C VAL A 551 2.92 -35.83 -24.23
N GLU A 552 3.11 -36.36 -25.44
CA GLU A 552 3.46 -35.59 -26.63
C GLU A 552 2.25 -35.40 -27.52
N MET A 553 1.96 -34.14 -27.85
CA MET A 553 0.78 -33.81 -28.66
C MET A 553 0.94 -34.27 -30.11
N THR A 554 2.11 -34.02 -30.71
CA THR A 554 2.40 -34.42 -32.10
C THR A 554 3.20 -35.71 -32.20
N GLY A 555 4.07 -35.99 -31.23
CA GLY A 555 4.87 -37.22 -31.21
C GLY A 555 4.04 -38.49 -30.98
N GLY A 556 2.82 -38.38 -30.44
CA GLY A 556 1.92 -39.52 -30.23
C GLY A 556 2.38 -40.50 -29.15
N ARG A 557 3.42 -40.14 -28.37
CA ARG A 557 4.04 -40.98 -27.35
C ARG A 557 3.66 -40.55 -25.93
N VAL A 558 3.69 -41.51 -25.02
CA VAL A 558 3.72 -41.30 -23.58
C VAL A 558 5.07 -41.76 -23.07
N LEU A 559 5.78 -40.86 -22.39
CA LEU A 559 7.12 -41.13 -21.86
C LEU A 559 7.07 -41.16 -20.33
N LYS A 560 7.90 -42.02 -19.74
CA LYS A 560 8.17 -42.09 -18.30
C LYS A 560 9.64 -41.75 -18.05
N ARG A 561 9.90 -40.81 -17.15
CA ARG A 561 11.21 -40.54 -16.56
C ARG A 561 11.22 -41.09 -15.15
N ASP A 562 12.06 -42.07 -14.87
CA ASP A 562 12.19 -42.60 -13.52
C ASP A 562 12.92 -41.62 -12.57
N VAL A 563 12.87 -41.89 -11.27
CA VAL A 563 13.57 -41.09 -10.25
C VAL A 563 15.10 -41.04 -10.43
N ARG A 564 15.69 -41.98 -11.18
CA ARG A 564 17.12 -42.00 -11.53
C ARG A 564 17.42 -41.19 -12.80
N GLY A 565 16.39 -40.68 -13.47
CA GLY A 565 16.49 -39.86 -14.67
C GLY A 565 16.45 -40.63 -15.99
N LYS A 566 16.20 -41.93 -15.99
CA LYS A 566 16.06 -42.71 -17.23
C LYS A 566 14.73 -42.40 -17.89
N LEU A 567 14.77 -41.93 -19.14
CA LEU A 567 13.60 -41.67 -19.96
C LEU A 567 13.28 -42.88 -20.85
N THR A 568 12.03 -43.34 -20.85
CA THR A 568 11.55 -44.46 -21.66
C THR A 568 10.16 -44.17 -22.23
N THR A 569 9.93 -44.52 -23.49
CA THR A 569 8.58 -44.54 -24.07
C THR A 569 7.83 -45.75 -23.51
N ILE A 570 6.64 -45.52 -22.96
CA ILE A 570 5.80 -46.56 -22.35
C ILE A 570 4.51 -46.82 -23.12
N ALA A 571 4.06 -45.86 -23.94
CA ALA A 571 2.87 -46.01 -24.75
C ALA A 571 2.94 -45.17 -26.03
N GLY A 572 2.10 -45.53 -27.01
CA GLY A 572 1.89 -44.75 -28.21
C GLY A 572 2.82 -45.11 -29.37
N ARG A 573 2.24 -45.20 -30.57
CA ARG A 573 2.95 -45.21 -31.85
C ARG A 573 2.98 -43.80 -32.45
N PRO A 574 3.95 -43.50 -33.34
CA PRO A 574 4.03 -42.19 -34.00
C PRO A 574 2.82 -41.89 -34.91
N GLU A 575 2.08 -42.92 -35.35
CA GLU A 575 0.91 -42.71 -36.19
C GLU A 575 -0.28 -42.19 -35.38
N ALA A 576 -0.88 -41.09 -35.84
CA ALA A 576 -2.12 -40.58 -35.27
C ALA A 576 -3.31 -41.51 -35.57
N GLY A 577 -4.06 -41.92 -34.55
CA GLY A 577 -5.21 -42.80 -34.73
C GLY A 577 -5.91 -43.18 -33.42
N TYR A 578 -6.89 -44.08 -33.49
CA TYR A 578 -7.65 -44.59 -32.34
C TYR A 578 -7.68 -46.13 -32.37
N SER A 579 -6.74 -46.77 -31.67
CA SER A 579 -6.59 -48.23 -31.66
C SER A 579 -5.93 -48.74 -30.37
N GLY A 580 -5.86 -50.07 -30.20
CA GLY A 580 -5.07 -50.72 -29.14
C GLY A 580 -5.83 -51.08 -27.85
N ASP A 581 -7.12 -50.80 -27.76
CA ASP A 581 -7.92 -51.14 -26.57
C ASP A 581 -7.88 -52.64 -26.24
N GLY A 582 -7.62 -52.95 -24.96
CA GLY A 582 -7.45 -54.31 -24.46
C GLY A 582 -6.05 -54.91 -24.71
N GLY A 583 -5.17 -54.20 -25.44
CA GLY A 583 -3.80 -54.63 -25.72
C GLY A 583 -2.73 -53.78 -25.03
N PRO A 584 -1.44 -54.08 -25.27
CA PRO A 584 -0.32 -53.33 -24.68
C PRO A 584 -0.30 -51.86 -25.15
N ALA A 585 -0.14 -50.93 -24.22
CA ALA A 585 -0.17 -49.49 -24.47
C ALA A 585 0.90 -49.02 -25.48
N ALA A 586 2.04 -49.71 -25.55
CA ALA A 586 3.10 -49.47 -26.54
C ALA A 586 2.68 -49.69 -28.00
N GLN A 587 1.58 -50.42 -28.25
CA GLN A 587 1.08 -50.68 -29.59
C GLN A 587 -0.12 -49.81 -29.99
N ALA A 588 -0.66 -49.03 -29.05
CA ALA A 588 -1.81 -48.18 -29.28
C ALA A 588 -1.46 -46.90 -30.03
N THR A 589 -2.45 -46.35 -30.75
CA THR A 589 -2.34 -45.04 -31.40
C THR A 589 -3.22 -44.04 -30.66
N PHE A 590 -2.77 -42.79 -30.61
CA PHE A 590 -3.45 -41.65 -30.00
C PHE A 590 -3.53 -40.48 -31.00
N ARG A 591 -4.32 -39.44 -30.70
CA ARG A 591 -4.45 -38.27 -31.57
C ARG A 591 -4.52 -36.95 -30.78
N GLU A 592 -3.46 -36.15 -30.90
CA GLU A 592 -3.31 -34.84 -30.23
C GLU A 592 -3.50 -34.94 -28.70
N MET A 593 -2.69 -35.75 -28.01
CA MET A 593 -2.75 -35.84 -26.56
C MET A 593 -2.36 -34.50 -25.92
N HIS A 594 -3.29 -33.86 -25.22
CA HIS A 594 -3.02 -32.58 -24.56
C HIS A 594 -2.65 -32.73 -23.09
N ASN A 595 -3.16 -33.75 -22.40
CA ASN A 595 -3.00 -33.81 -20.95
C ASN A 595 -3.05 -35.26 -20.43
N LEU A 596 -2.49 -35.47 -19.24
CA LEU A 596 -2.56 -36.74 -18.54
C LEU A 596 -2.75 -36.48 -17.04
N ALA A 597 -3.35 -37.44 -16.34
CA ALA A 597 -3.50 -37.43 -14.89
C ALA A 597 -3.27 -38.84 -14.33
N VAL A 598 -2.64 -38.94 -13.17
CA VAL A 598 -2.35 -40.21 -12.48
C VAL A 598 -3.30 -40.40 -11.29
N ASP A 599 -3.90 -41.58 -11.17
CA ASP A 599 -4.80 -41.92 -10.05
C ASP A 599 -4.04 -42.40 -8.79
N ALA A 600 -4.77 -42.84 -7.76
CA ALA A 600 -4.18 -43.31 -6.50
C ALA A 600 -3.46 -44.66 -6.62
N GLU A 601 -3.77 -45.43 -7.66
CA GLU A 601 -3.18 -46.73 -8.01
C GLU A 601 -2.07 -46.63 -9.07
N ASP A 602 -1.63 -45.41 -9.37
CA ASP A 602 -0.61 -45.06 -10.38
C ASP A 602 -1.01 -45.34 -11.84
N ASN A 603 -2.31 -45.57 -12.14
CA ASN A 603 -2.80 -45.69 -13.52
C ASN A 603 -2.81 -44.32 -14.21
N LEU A 604 -2.50 -44.31 -15.50
CA LEU A 604 -2.46 -43.08 -16.29
C LEU A 604 -3.78 -42.89 -17.04
N PHE A 605 -4.39 -41.72 -16.89
CA PHE A 605 -5.52 -41.26 -17.68
C PHE A 605 -4.99 -40.22 -18.66
N ILE A 606 -5.36 -40.33 -19.93
CA ILE A 606 -4.81 -39.53 -21.02
C ILE A 606 -5.97 -38.90 -21.78
N ALA A 607 -5.94 -37.57 -21.91
CA ALA A 607 -6.84 -36.82 -22.77
C ALA A 607 -6.46 -37.06 -24.24
N ASP A 608 -7.09 -38.05 -24.88
CA ASP A 608 -6.93 -38.37 -26.29
C ASP A 608 -7.82 -37.43 -27.12
N SER A 609 -7.42 -36.16 -27.14
CA SER A 609 -8.30 -35.01 -27.38
C SER A 609 -9.07 -35.07 -28.69
N SER A 610 -8.38 -35.44 -29.76
CA SER A 610 -8.97 -35.49 -31.10
C SER A 610 -9.56 -36.87 -31.45
N ASN A 611 -9.52 -37.81 -30.52
CA ASN A 611 -10.34 -39.02 -30.51
C ASN A 611 -11.53 -38.91 -29.55
N HIS A 612 -11.79 -37.73 -28.97
CA HIS A 612 -12.98 -37.44 -28.15
C HIS A 612 -13.16 -38.36 -26.92
N CYS A 613 -12.06 -38.85 -26.34
CA CYS A 613 -12.11 -39.77 -25.22
C CYS A 613 -10.94 -39.56 -24.24
N ILE A 614 -11.06 -40.23 -23.09
CA ILE A 614 -10.02 -40.38 -22.08
C ILE A 614 -9.60 -41.85 -22.09
N ARG A 615 -8.32 -42.11 -22.36
CA ARG A 615 -7.73 -43.45 -22.38
C ARG A 615 -7.06 -43.72 -21.03
N ARG A 616 -7.24 -44.92 -20.47
CA ARG A 616 -6.55 -45.37 -19.26
C ARG A 616 -5.51 -46.42 -19.59
N ILE A 617 -4.30 -46.25 -19.08
CA ILE A 617 -3.24 -47.26 -19.07
C ILE A 617 -3.14 -47.81 -17.65
N ASP A 618 -3.37 -49.11 -17.51
CA ASP A 618 -3.21 -49.80 -16.22
C ASP A 618 -1.72 -49.93 -15.87
N ALA A 619 -1.34 -49.46 -14.68
CA ALA A 619 0.05 -49.38 -14.25
C ALA A 619 0.74 -50.74 -14.09
N LYS A 620 -0.05 -51.77 -13.74
CA LYS A 620 0.46 -53.12 -13.41
C LYS A 620 0.62 -53.98 -14.65
N THR A 621 -0.34 -53.89 -15.57
CA THR A 621 -0.43 -54.74 -16.76
C THR A 621 0.09 -54.05 -18.02
N GLY A 622 0.15 -52.71 -18.03
CA GLY A 622 0.50 -51.93 -19.22
C GLY A 622 -0.57 -51.98 -20.31
N VAL A 623 -1.79 -52.41 -19.99
CA VAL A 623 -2.91 -52.49 -20.94
C VAL A 623 -3.59 -51.14 -21.06
N VAL A 624 -3.86 -50.69 -22.30
CA VAL A 624 -4.65 -49.49 -22.56
C VAL A 624 -6.12 -49.84 -22.80
N THR A 625 -7.02 -49.00 -22.31
CA THR A 625 -8.47 -49.10 -22.55
C THR A 625 -9.08 -47.71 -22.67
N THR A 626 -10.20 -47.60 -23.37
CA THR A 626 -11.03 -46.39 -23.28
C THR A 626 -11.78 -46.36 -21.97
N PHE A 627 -11.46 -45.37 -21.14
CA PHE A 627 -12.07 -45.19 -19.82
C PHE A 627 -13.38 -44.41 -19.93
N SER A 628 -13.32 -43.26 -20.59
CA SER A 628 -14.47 -42.40 -20.77
C SER A 628 -14.52 -41.80 -22.17
N GLY A 629 -15.72 -41.60 -22.71
CA GLY A 629 -15.92 -41.22 -24.11
C GLY A 629 -16.04 -42.44 -25.02
N ASN A 630 -16.88 -42.34 -26.05
CA ASN A 630 -17.12 -43.44 -27.00
C ASN A 630 -16.44 -43.23 -28.38
N GLY A 631 -15.55 -42.25 -28.49
CA GLY A 631 -14.88 -41.91 -29.75
C GLY A 631 -15.71 -41.04 -30.71
N GLN A 632 -16.96 -40.76 -30.39
CA GLN A 632 -17.84 -39.93 -31.21
C GLN A 632 -17.92 -38.51 -30.66
N GLN A 633 -17.75 -37.53 -31.55
CA GLN A 633 -17.89 -36.13 -31.22
C GLN A 633 -19.34 -35.79 -30.84
N GLY A 634 -19.57 -35.17 -29.68
CA GLY A 634 -20.91 -34.70 -29.30
C GLY A 634 -21.08 -34.40 -27.81
N PHE A 635 -22.34 -34.30 -27.36
CA PHE A 635 -22.75 -34.12 -25.96
C PHE A 635 -24.00 -34.98 -25.68
N ASP A 636 -24.17 -35.52 -24.47
CA ASP A 636 -25.18 -36.53 -24.11
C ASP A 636 -26.05 -36.20 -22.87
N GLN A 637 -26.17 -34.92 -22.49
CA GLN A 637 -27.12 -34.42 -21.47
C GLN A 637 -26.94 -34.93 -20.02
N ASP A 638 -25.72 -35.26 -19.58
CA ASP A 638 -25.36 -35.44 -18.15
C ASP A 638 -26.03 -36.61 -17.42
N THR A 639 -26.44 -37.64 -18.15
CA THR A 639 -27.18 -38.79 -17.59
C THR A 639 -26.56 -40.15 -17.93
N GLY A 640 -25.36 -40.14 -18.52
CA GLY A 640 -24.66 -41.33 -19.00
C GLY A 640 -23.55 -41.78 -18.05
N ASN A 641 -23.20 -43.07 -18.16
CA ASN A 641 -21.97 -43.59 -17.58
C ASN A 641 -20.73 -43.12 -18.37
N ALA A 642 -19.54 -43.20 -17.78
CA ALA A 642 -18.34 -42.61 -18.38
C ALA A 642 -18.02 -43.17 -19.76
N LYS A 643 -18.26 -44.46 -20.02
CA LYS A 643 -18.03 -45.09 -21.34
C LYS A 643 -18.99 -44.61 -22.42
N SER A 644 -20.23 -44.28 -22.06
CA SER A 644 -21.24 -43.81 -23.01
C SER A 644 -21.16 -42.32 -23.30
N ALA A 645 -20.44 -41.57 -22.46
CA ALA A 645 -20.25 -40.14 -22.57
C ALA A 645 -19.80 -39.72 -23.98
N ARG A 646 -20.27 -38.55 -24.43
CA ARG A 646 -19.76 -37.92 -25.65
C ARG A 646 -19.08 -36.61 -25.30
N TYR A 647 -17.86 -36.46 -25.81
CA TYR A 647 -17.08 -35.23 -25.70
C TYR A 647 -16.89 -34.61 -27.07
N LYS A 648 -16.71 -33.29 -27.13
CA LYS A 648 -16.41 -32.63 -28.39
C LYS A 648 -14.93 -32.40 -28.59
N LYS A 649 -14.18 -32.10 -27.52
CA LYS A 649 -12.71 -32.17 -27.47
C LYS A 649 -12.24 -32.09 -26.02
N VAL A 650 -11.70 -33.20 -25.51
CA VAL A 650 -11.16 -33.28 -24.14
C VAL A 650 -9.75 -32.72 -24.11
N ILE A 651 -9.51 -31.59 -23.43
CA ILE A 651 -8.17 -30.96 -23.43
C ILE A 651 -7.42 -31.19 -22.13
N SER A 652 -8.06 -30.92 -20.99
CA SER A 652 -7.44 -31.00 -19.67
C SER A 652 -8.25 -31.96 -18.80
N ILE A 653 -7.54 -32.78 -18.05
CA ILE A 653 -8.11 -33.71 -17.08
C ILE A 653 -7.35 -33.55 -15.76
N ALA A 654 -8.06 -33.47 -14.64
CA ALA A 654 -7.41 -33.32 -13.34
C ALA A 654 -8.23 -34.03 -12.27
N PHE A 655 -7.57 -34.91 -11.52
CA PHE A 655 -8.19 -35.45 -10.32
C PHE A 655 -8.29 -34.38 -9.26
N ASN A 656 -9.32 -34.46 -8.42
CA ASN A 656 -9.30 -33.76 -7.14
C ASN A 656 -8.25 -34.37 -6.19
N PRO A 657 -7.88 -33.67 -5.10
CA PRO A 657 -6.85 -34.16 -4.18
C PRO A 657 -7.13 -35.53 -3.55
N SER A 658 -8.40 -35.90 -3.32
CA SER A 658 -8.78 -37.23 -2.81
C SER A 658 -8.79 -38.33 -3.89
N LYS A 659 -8.60 -37.97 -5.18
CA LYS A 659 -8.63 -38.87 -6.35
C LYS A 659 -9.97 -39.61 -6.54
N ASP A 660 -11.06 -39.14 -5.93
CA ASP A 660 -12.40 -39.73 -6.06
C ASP A 660 -13.21 -39.15 -7.24
N ALA A 661 -12.74 -38.04 -7.84
CA ALA A 661 -13.38 -37.40 -8.98
C ALA A 661 -12.36 -36.92 -10.01
N LEU A 662 -12.64 -37.17 -11.30
CA LEU A 662 -11.86 -36.66 -12.43
C LEU A 662 -12.60 -35.51 -13.10
N PHE A 663 -12.03 -34.30 -13.08
CA PHE A 663 -12.56 -33.16 -13.81
C PHE A 663 -12.05 -33.14 -15.24
N VAL A 664 -12.90 -32.73 -16.18
CA VAL A 664 -12.62 -32.76 -17.62
C VAL A 664 -13.02 -31.43 -18.26
N ALA A 665 -12.08 -30.79 -18.95
CA ALA A 665 -12.35 -29.63 -19.79
C ALA A 665 -12.76 -30.09 -21.20
N ASP A 666 -14.07 -30.07 -21.46
CA ASP A 666 -14.65 -30.39 -22.77
C ASP A 666 -14.93 -29.10 -23.54
N ILE A 667 -13.84 -28.59 -24.13
CA ILE A 667 -13.71 -27.20 -24.53
C ILE A 667 -14.75 -26.78 -25.58
N TYR A 668 -15.05 -27.64 -26.56
CA TYR A 668 -15.99 -27.32 -27.65
C TYR A 668 -17.45 -27.62 -27.32
N ASN A 669 -17.70 -28.37 -26.25
CA ASN A 669 -19.00 -28.36 -25.59
C ASN A 669 -19.10 -27.25 -24.54
N VAL A 670 -18.07 -26.40 -24.39
CA VAL A 670 -18.00 -25.22 -23.53
C VAL A 670 -18.46 -25.56 -22.11
N ARG A 671 -17.88 -26.65 -21.57
CA ARG A 671 -18.25 -27.24 -20.28
C ARG A 671 -17.03 -27.78 -19.54
N ILE A 672 -17.10 -27.70 -18.22
CA ILE A 672 -16.31 -28.52 -17.31
C ILE A 672 -17.19 -29.66 -16.80
N ARG A 673 -16.67 -30.87 -16.92
CA ARG A 673 -17.34 -32.12 -16.53
C ARG A 673 -16.69 -32.67 -15.28
N ARG A 674 -17.43 -33.44 -14.50
CA ARG A 674 -16.93 -34.28 -13.42
C ARG A 674 -17.30 -35.72 -13.70
N ILE A 675 -16.34 -36.62 -13.53
CA ILE A 675 -16.56 -38.07 -13.52
C ILE A 675 -16.40 -38.54 -12.07
N ASP A 676 -17.47 -39.10 -11.51
CA ASP A 676 -17.44 -39.78 -10.22
C ASP A 676 -16.77 -41.14 -10.39
N MET A 677 -15.63 -41.36 -9.73
CA MET A 677 -14.82 -42.57 -9.90
C MET A 677 -15.44 -43.81 -9.24
N ALA A 678 -16.35 -43.64 -8.28
CA ALA A 678 -17.03 -44.75 -7.59
C ALA A 678 -18.27 -45.24 -8.36
N HIS A 679 -19.00 -44.30 -8.97
CA HIS A 679 -20.29 -44.61 -9.62
C HIS A 679 -20.23 -44.59 -11.16
N ASP A 680 -19.09 -44.19 -11.74
CA ASP A 680 -18.89 -44.06 -13.19
C ASP A 680 -19.87 -43.06 -13.85
N ILE A 681 -20.30 -42.03 -13.11
CA ILE A 681 -21.28 -41.03 -13.57
C ILE A 681 -20.56 -39.78 -14.09
N VAL A 682 -21.01 -39.26 -15.24
CA VAL A 682 -20.50 -38.01 -15.82
C VAL A 682 -21.54 -36.90 -15.76
N GLU A 683 -21.19 -35.77 -15.14
CA GLU A 683 -22.08 -34.61 -15.01
C GLU A 683 -21.37 -33.29 -15.35
N THR A 684 -22.14 -32.25 -15.67
CA THR A 684 -21.61 -30.89 -15.81
C THR A 684 -21.48 -30.22 -14.45
N VAL A 685 -20.31 -29.64 -14.17
CA VAL A 685 -20.11 -28.79 -12.99
C VAL A 685 -20.07 -27.30 -13.33
N ALA A 686 -19.74 -26.96 -14.58
CA ALA A 686 -19.81 -25.59 -15.08
C ALA A 686 -20.02 -25.54 -16.60
N GLY A 687 -20.77 -24.55 -17.08
CA GLY A 687 -20.95 -24.30 -18.51
C GLY A 687 -22.29 -24.77 -19.08
N THR A 688 -22.80 -24.02 -20.06
CA THR A 688 -24.09 -24.31 -20.72
C THR A 688 -23.96 -24.67 -22.20
N GLY A 689 -22.73 -24.73 -22.73
CA GLY A 689 -22.50 -24.91 -24.17
C GLY A 689 -22.56 -23.64 -24.99
N ARG A 690 -22.88 -22.51 -24.35
CA ARG A 690 -22.85 -21.19 -24.98
C ARG A 690 -21.55 -20.49 -24.61
N SER A 691 -20.91 -19.92 -25.63
CA SER A 691 -19.70 -19.12 -25.45
C SER A 691 -20.05 -17.68 -25.07
N ALA A 692 -19.94 -17.34 -23.79
CA ALA A 692 -20.11 -15.98 -23.28
C ALA A 692 -19.47 -15.85 -21.89
N VAL A 693 -19.16 -14.61 -21.49
CA VAL A 693 -18.57 -14.32 -20.18
C VAL A 693 -19.60 -14.62 -19.08
N PRO A 694 -19.28 -15.47 -18.08
CA PRO A 694 -20.17 -15.72 -16.94
C PRO A 694 -20.33 -14.46 -16.08
N ARG A 695 -21.47 -14.35 -15.41
CA ARG A 695 -21.69 -13.32 -14.38
C ARG A 695 -21.32 -13.87 -13.01
N ASP A 696 -20.53 -13.12 -12.25
CA ASP A 696 -20.09 -13.54 -10.93
C ASP A 696 -21.29 -13.71 -9.97
N GLY A 697 -21.30 -14.84 -9.24
CA GLY A 697 -22.36 -15.22 -8.29
C GLY A 697 -23.48 -16.10 -8.89
N ASP A 698 -23.49 -16.32 -10.21
CA ASP A 698 -24.45 -17.21 -10.85
C ASP A 698 -24.13 -18.69 -10.57
N ALA A 699 -25.13 -19.56 -10.74
CA ALA A 699 -24.91 -21.00 -10.65
C ALA A 699 -24.04 -21.48 -11.82
N ALA A 700 -22.93 -22.16 -11.53
CA ALA A 700 -21.93 -22.53 -12.52
C ALA A 700 -22.49 -23.41 -13.64
N VAL A 701 -23.37 -24.36 -13.31
CA VAL A 701 -24.06 -25.25 -14.27
C VAL A 701 -25.01 -24.52 -15.23
N ALA A 702 -25.46 -23.32 -14.85
CA ALA A 702 -26.35 -22.48 -15.65
C ALA A 702 -25.62 -21.28 -16.30
N SER A 703 -24.31 -21.14 -16.05
CA SER A 703 -23.50 -20.02 -16.56
C SER A 703 -22.82 -20.39 -17.89
N PRO A 704 -22.71 -19.46 -18.85
CA PRO A 704 -21.85 -19.66 -20.02
C PRO A 704 -20.37 -19.63 -19.63
N LEU A 705 -19.49 -20.14 -20.49
CA LEU A 705 -18.03 -20.05 -20.34
C LEU A 705 -17.41 -19.60 -21.67
N VAL A 706 -16.16 -19.15 -21.66
CA VAL A 706 -15.41 -18.75 -22.86
C VAL A 706 -14.18 -19.63 -23.01
N ASP A 707 -14.26 -20.64 -23.88
CA ASP A 707 -13.13 -21.53 -24.20
C ASP A 707 -12.43 -22.11 -22.94
N PRO A 708 -13.16 -22.83 -22.06
CA PRO A 708 -12.64 -23.32 -20.79
C PRO A 708 -11.63 -24.45 -21.05
N ARG A 709 -10.34 -24.11 -20.97
CA ARG A 709 -9.27 -24.96 -21.50
C ARG A 709 -8.62 -25.85 -20.45
N ALA A 710 -8.51 -25.38 -19.21
CA ALA A 710 -7.92 -26.17 -18.13
C ALA A 710 -8.75 -26.11 -16.87
N VAL A 711 -8.64 -27.16 -16.06
CA VAL A 711 -9.35 -27.33 -14.81
C VAL A 711 -8.43 -27.93 -13.75
N ALA A 712 -8.56 -27.48 -12.50
CA ALA A 712 -8.02 -28.19 -11.34
C ALA A 712 -8.89 -27.91 -10.11
N ALA A 713 -8.82 -28.79 -9.11
CA ALA A 713 -9.57 -28.64 -7.86
C ALA A 713 -8.63 -28.52 -6.66
N ASP A 714 -9.03 -27.74 -5.66
CA ASP A 714 -8.28 -27.61 -4.40
C ASP A 714 -8.79 -28.58 -3.32
N GLY A 715 -8.05 -28.68 -2.21
CA GLY A 715 -8.45 -29.49 -1.05
C GLY A 715 -9.69 -28.94 -0.32
N ALA A 716 -10.02 -27.67 -0.57
CA ALA A 716 -11.23 -27.04 -0.10
C ALA A 716 -12.42 -27.28 -1.05
N GLY A 717 -12.34 -28.17 -2.04
CA GLY A 717 -13.44 -28.53 -2.94
C GLY A 717 -13.88 -27.42 -3.91
N ASN A 718 -13.08 -26.37 -4.09
CA ASN A 718 -13.28 -25.40 -5.15
C ASN A 718 -12.70 -25.94 -6.47
N VAL A 719 -13.32 -25.56 -7.58
CA VAL A 719 -12.88 -25.96 -8.93
C VAL A 719 -12.46 -24.73 -9.72
N TYR A 720 -11.17 -24.64 -10.04
CA TYR A 720 -10.59 -23.58 -10.85
C TYR A 720 -10.71 -23.91 -12.33
N ILE A 721 -11.11 -22.92 -13.13
CA ILE A 721 -11.35 -23.06 -14.57
C ILE A 721 -10.60 -21.94 -15.28
N LEU A 722 -9.66 -22.30 -16.14
CA LEU A 722 -8.88 -21.34 -16.92
C LEU A 722 -9.44 -21.23 -18.33
N GLU A 723 -9.82 -20.02 -18.70
CA GLU A 723 -10.39 -19.69 -20.00
C GLU A 723 -9.29 -19.17 -20.94
N ARG A 724 -9.07 -19.86 -22.06
CA ARG A 724 -8.01 -19.49 -23.02
C ARG A 724 -8.39 -18.23 -23.78
N ALA A 725 -9.52 -18.25 -24.49
CA ALA A 725 -10.01 -17.06 -25.21
C ALA A 725 -10.69 -16.05 -24.27
N GLY A 726 -11.09 -16.49 -23.07
CA GLY A 726 -11.62 -15.61 -22.03
C GLY A 726 -10.54 -14.87 -21.25
N HIS A 727 -9.25 -15.20 -21.40
CA HIS A 727 -8.13 -14.55 -20.72
C HIS A 727 -8.36 -14.36 -19.20
N ALA A 728 -8.98 -15.35 -18.56
CA ALA A 728 -9.44 -15.26 -17.19
C ALA A 728 -9.37 -16.61 -16.46
N LEU A 729 -9.15 -16.53 -15.15
CA LEU A 729 -9.28 -17.62 -14.22
C LEU A 729 -10.61 -17.47 -13.48
N ARG A 730 -11.46 -18.48 -13.58
CA ARG A 730 -12.71 -18.62 -12.83
C ARG A 730 -12.52 -19.62 -11.70
N VAL A 731 -13.37 -19.53 -10.69
CA VAL A 731 -13.52 -20.57 -9.68
C VAL A 731 -14.99 -20.85 -9.43
N VAL A 732 -15.31 -22.12 -9.24
CA VAL A 732 -16.60 -22.61 -8.76
C VAL A 732 -16.42 -23.03 -7.31
N ASP A 733 -17.18 -22.42 -6.40
CA ASP A 733 -17.14 -22.77 -4.98
C ASP A 733 -17.94 -24.05 -4.65
N ARG A 734 -17.88 -24.50 -3.39
CA ARG A 734 -18.63 -25.67 -2.90
C ARG A 734 -20.14 -25.54 -3.03
N GLN A 735 -20.66 -24.32 -3.15
CA GLN A 735 -22.09 -24.04 -3.35
C GLN A 735 -22.47 -24.05 -4.84
N GLY A 736 -21.51 -24.30 -5.74
CA GLY A 736 -21.72 -24.32 -7.18
C GLY A 736 -21.86 -22.93 -7.78
N LYS A 737 -21.32 -21.89 -7.14
CA LYS A 737 -21.32 -20.52 -7.67
C LYS A 737 -20.02 -20.20 -8.38
N ILE A 738 -20.10 -19.57 -9.56
CA ILE A 738 -18.94 -19.16 -10.34
C ILE A 738 -18.55 -17.72 -10.05
N ARG A 739 -17.24 -17.44 -9.98
CA ARG A 739 -16.69 -16.07 -9.91
C ARG A 739 -15.38 -15.96 -10.68
N THR A 740 -15.08 -14.75 -11.13
CA THR A 740 -13.80 -14.36 -11.69
C THR A 740 -12.82 -14.08 -10.57
N VAL A 741 -11.61 -14.65 -10.66
CA VAL A 741 -10.60 -14.49 -9.60
C VAL A 741 -9.31 -13.87 -10.09
N ALA A 742 -8.97 -14.06 -11.36
CA ALA A 742 -7.86 -13.40 -12.00
C ALA A 742 -8.13 -13.18 -13.49
N GLY A 743 -7.50 -12.16 -14.08
CA GLY A 743 -7.66 -11.81 -15.49
C GLY A 743 -8.87 -10.91 -15.74
N ASN A 744 -8.66 -9.83 -16.50
CA ASN A 744 -9.71 -8.86 -16.83
C ASN A 744 -10.46 -9.16 -18.14
N GLY A 745 -10.23 -10.32 -18.74
CA GLY A 745 -10.85 -10.72 -20.01
C GLY A 745 -10.22 -10.13 -21.26
N LYS A 746 -9.23 -9.23 -21.13
CA LYS A 746 -8.50 -8.67 -22.27
C LYS A 746 -7.19 -9.42 -22.48
N LYS A 747 -6.93 -9.80 -23.73
CA LYS A 747 -5.62 -10.23 -24.19
C LYS A 747 -4.57 -9.17 -23.85
N GLY A 748 -3.48 -9.60 -23.22
CA GLY A 748 -2.34 -8.73 -22.93
C GLY A 748 -1.44 -9.32 -21.85
N TYR A 749 -0.57 -8.48 -21.29
CA TYR A 749 0.29 -8.84 -20.17
C TYR A 749 0.32 -7.73 -19.14
N ARG A 750 -0.06 -8.09 -17.93
CA ARG A 750 -0.03 -7.19 -16.77
C ARG A 750 -0.06 -8.02 -15.50
N ASP A 751 0.90 -7.81 -14.62
CA ASP A 751 0.91 -8.28 -13.22
C ASP A 751 0.19 -7.28 -12.30
N GLY A 752 0.02 -7.62 -11.02
CA GLY A 752 -0.57 -6.76 -10.00
C GLY A 752 -1.85 -7.33 -9.42
N THR A 753 -2.87 -6.51 -9.18
CA THR A 753 -4.15 -7.01 -8.63
C THR A 753 -4.79 -8.00 -9.58
N ALA A 754 -5.30 -9.12 -9.06
CA ALA A 754 -5.67 -10.26 -9.88
C ALA A 754 -6.75 -9.95 -10.92
N LEU A 755 -7.74 -9.12 -10.58
CA LEU A 755 -8.80 -8.70 -11.51
C LEU A 755 -8.35 -7.66 -12.55
N GLN A 756 -7.19 -7.04 -12.39
CA GLN A 756 -6.61 -6.13 -13.39
C GLN A 756 -5.54 -6.82 -14.24
N ALA A 757 -5.02 -7.96 -13.79
CA ALA A 757 -4.05 -8.74 -14.52
C ALA A 757 -4.55 -9.10 -15.93
N GLN A 758 -3.60 -9.26 -16.85
CA GLN A 758 -3.88 -9.66 -18.22
C GLN A 758 -3.10 -10.92 -18.58
N PHE A 759 -3.78 -11.83 -19.25
CA PHE A 759 -3.24 -13.07 -19.80
C PHE A 759 -3.37 -13.06 -21.33
N ASP A 760 -2.57 -13.85 -22.05
CA ASP A 760 -2.69 -14.06 -23.49
C ASP A 760 -2.78 -15.55 -23.80
N GLY A 761 -4.03 -16.04 -23.96
CA GLY A 761 -4.30 -17.42 -24.36
C GLY A 761 -3.77 -18.48 -23.38
N PRO A 762 -3.97 -18.35 -22.05
CA PRO A 762 -3.39 -19.28 -21.09
C PRO A 762 -3.94 -20.70 -21.29
N LYS A 763 -3.09 -21.72 -21.12
CA LYS A 763 -3.36 -23.10 -21.59
C LYS A 763 -3.53 -24.16 -20.51
N HIS A 764 -2.89 -23.99 -19.35
CA HIS A 764 -2.93 -24.97 -18.27
C HIS A 764 -2.79 -24.30 -16.91
N LEU A 765 -3.26 -24.99 -15.86
CA LEU A 765 -3.09 -24.55 -14.48
C LEU A 765 -2.78 -25.72 -13.54
N CYS A 766 -2.10 -25.44 -12.43
CA CYS A 766 -1.97 -26.36 -11.30
C CYS A 766 -1.99 -25.59 -9.98
N LEU A 767 -2.19 -26.28 -8.86
CA LEU A 767 -2.15 -25.68 -7.53
C LEU A 767 -0.95 -26.19 -6.75
N ASP A 768 -0.35 -25.33 -5.92
CA ASP A 768 0.58 -25.79 -4.88
C ASP A 768 -0.15 -26.22 -3.59
N ASP A 769 0.62 -26.74 -2.64
CA ASP A 769 0.11 -27.21 -1.34
C ASP A 769 -0.51 -26.08 -0.49
N ALA A 770 -0.20 -24.82 -0.79
CA ALA A 770 -0.78 -23.65 -0.15
C ALA A 770 -2.03 -23.11 -0.87
N GLY A 771 -2.40 -23.68 -2.02
CA GLY A 771 -3.55 -23.26 -2.81
C GLY A 771 -3.29 -22.11 -3.78
N ASN A 772 -2.03 -21.72 -4.02
CA ASN A 772 -1.71 -20.78 -5.09
C ASN A 772 -1.91 -21.46 -6.45
N VAL A 773 -2.40 -20.70 -7.44
CA VAL A 773 -2.65 -21.22 -8.79
C VAL A 773 -1.54 -20.78 -9.73
N TYR A 774 -0.82 -21.73 -10.32
CA TYR A 774 0.17 -21.47 -11.37
C TYR A 774 -0.48 -21.66 -12.74
N ILE A 775 -0.22 -20.74 -13.66
CA ILE A 775 -0.89 -20.63 -14.95
C ILE A 775 0.18 -20.59 -16.05
N ALA A 776 0.07 -21.49 -17.03
CA ALA A 776 0.86 -21.46 -18.25
C ALA A 776 0.27 -20.43 -19.22
N ASP A 777 0.84 -19.21 -19.23
CA ASP A 777 0.40 -18.09 -20.04
C ASP A 777 1.14 -18.09 -21.39
N ASP A 778 0.65 -18.97 -22.27
CA ASP A 778 1.25 -19.35 -23.55
C ASP A 778 1.68 -18.18 -24.43
N GLY A 779 0.75 -17.26 -24.72
CA GLY A 779 0.98 -16.14 -25.63
C GLY A 779 1.93 -15.09 -25.05
N ASN A 780 2.08 -15.07 -23.72
CA ASN A 780 3.06 -14.24 -23.03
C ASN A 780 4.39 -14.95 -22.76
N HIS A 781 4.51 -16.22 -23.13
CA HIS A 781 5.68 -17.06 -22.86
C HIS A 781 6.12 -17.00 -21.40
N ALA A 782 5.15 -17.09 -20.49
CA ALA A 782 5.35 -16.88 -19.06
C ALA A 782 4.55 -17.88 -18.21
N ILE A 783 5.03 -18.13 -17.00
CA ILE A 783 4.28 -18.80 -15.94
C ILE A 783 3.86 -17.75 -14.91
N ARG A 784 2.56 -17.71 -14.63
CA ARG A 784 1.92 -16.70 -13.77
C ARG A 784 1.41 -17.37 -12.50
N LYS A 785 1.62 -16.76 -11.35
CA LYS A 785 1.11 -17.23 -10.04
C LYS A 785 -0.01 -16.31 -9.59
N TYR A 786 -1.20 -16.87 -9.38
CA TYR A 786 -2.30 -16.23 -8.69
C TYR A 786 -2.30 -16.67 -7.21
N ASP A 787 -2.17 -15.70 -6.32
CA ASP A 787 -2.29 -15.89 -4.88
C ASP A 787 -3.71 -15.49 -4.44
N PRO A 788 -4.55 -16.45 -3.97
CA PRO A 788 -5.91 -16.16 -3.54
C PRO A 788 -6.01 -15.36 -2.25
N TYR A 789 -4.98 -15.35 -1.40
CA TYR A 789 -4.97 -14.62 -0.13
C TYR A 789 -4.71 -13.13 -0.32
N THR A 790 -3.74 -12.79 -1.16
CA THR A 790 -3.41 -11.38 -1.48
C THR A 790 -4.21 -10.84 -2.67
N ALA A 791 -4.89 -11.71 -3.41
CA ALA A 791 -5.58 -11.41 -4.66
C ALA A 791 -4.65 -10.72 -5.68
N THR A 792 -3.44 -11.26 -5.83
CA THR A 792 -2.42 -10.76 -6.76
C THR A 792 -2.04 -11.81 -7.80
N VAL A 793 -1.60 -11.33 -8.97
CA VAL A 793 -0.97 -12.14 -10.01
C VAL A 793 0.46 -11.63 -10.22
N THR A 794 1.41 -12.55 -10.19
CA THR A 794 2.84 -12.28 -10.40
C THR A 794 3.41 -13.23 -11.44
N THR A 795 4.43 -12.79 -12.18
CA THR A 795 5.18 -13.66 -13.10
C THR A 795 6.32 -14.35 -12.35
N VAL A 796 6.40 -15.68 -12.45
CA VAL A 796 7.42 -16.49 -11.75
C VAL A 796 8.50 -17.05 -12.68
N LEU A 797 8.22 -17.16 -13.99
CA LEU A 797 9.19 -17.62 -15.00
C LEU A 797 8.81 -17.11 -16.40
N GLY A 798 9.79 -16.73 -17.22
CA GLY A 798 9.60 -16.29 -18.61
C GLY A 798 9.50 -14.77 -18.77
N ARG A 799 9.51 -14.29 -20.02
CA ARG A 799 9.43 -12.85 -20.40
C ARG A 799 10.43 -11.94 -19.67
N GLY A 800 11.67 -12.39 -19.49
CA GLY A 800 12.72 -11.66 -18.77
C GLY A 800 12.84 -11.99 -17.28
N HIS A 801 11.91 -12.77 -16.72
CA HIS A 801 12.06 -13.40 -15.40
C HIS A 801 12.77 -14.76 -15.53
N GLY A 802 13.94 -14.88 -14.90
CA GLY A 802 14.85 -16.03 -15.00
C GLY A 802 16.05 -15.76 -15.92
N ASP A 803 17.04 -16.66 -15.91
CA ASP A 803 18.21 -16.51 -16.79
C ASP A 803 17.81 -16.66 -18.27
N ALA A 804 18.56 -16.02 -19.17
CA ALA A 804 18.29 -16.06 -20.61
C ALA A 804 18.20 -17.50 -21.19
N GLU A 805 18.90 -18.45 -20.56
CA GLU A 805 18.86 -19.89 -20.84
C GLU A 805 17.46 -20.52 -20.64
N TYR A 806 16.65 -19.96 -19.74
CA TYR A 806 15.32 -20.44 -19.36
C TYR A 806 14.17 -19.62 -19.96
N THR A 807 14.45 -18.85 -21.02
CA THR A 807 13.40 -18.22 -21.82
C THR A 807 12.42 -19.28 -22.32
N LEU A 808 11.14 -19.12 -21.99
CA LEU A 808 10.09 -20.05 -22.37
C LEU A 808 9.63 -19.79 -23.80
N ASN A 809 9.17 -20.83 -24.49
CA ASN A 809 8.53 -20.76 -25.78
C ASN A 809 7.29 -21.65 -25.77
N LYS A 810 6.11 -21.04 -25.83
CA LYS A 810 4.81 -21.73 -25.75
C LYS A 810 4.73 -22.68 -24.54
N PRO A 811 4.83 -22.16 -23.29
CA PRO A 811 4.60 -22.98 -22.12
C PRO A 811 3.15 -23.48 -22.15
N HIS A 812 2.97 -24.80 -22.23
CA HIS A 812 1.64 -25.39 -22.37
C HIS A 812 1.15 -26.13 -21.13
N GLY A 813 2.06 -26.59 -20.28
CA GLY A 813 1.74 -27.43 -19.12
C GLY A 813 2.46 -26.97 -17.87
N VAL A 814 1.79 -27.11 -16.74
CA VAL A 814 2.36 -26.90 -15.40
C VAL A 814 1.86 -27.99 -14.47
N ALA A 815 2.73 -28.49 -13.59
CA ALA A 815 2.38 -29.45 -12.55
C ALA A 815 3.15 -29.16 -11.27
N TRP A 816 2.50 -29.35 -10.11
CA TRP A 816 3.13 -29.24 -8.81
C TRP A 816 3.43 -30.63 -8.25
N HIS A 817 4.66 -30.85 -7.78
CA HIS A 817 5.03 -32.10 -7.13
C HIS A 817 6.21 -31.89 -6.18
N ASP A 818 6.09 -32.37 -4.94
CA ASP A 818 7.13 -32.33 -3.89
C ASP A 818 7.80 -30.96 -3.70
N GLY A 819 6.98 -29.89 -3.70
CA GLY A 819 7.47 -28.52 -3.52
C GLY A 819 8.14 -27.91 -4.76
N TRP A 820 8.06 -28.57 -5.91
CA TRP A 820 8.58 -28.08 -7.18
C TRP A 820 7.46 -27.81 -8.18
N LEU A 821 7.60 -26.70 -8.89
CA LEU A 821 6.77 -26.40 -10.06
C LEU A 821 7.47 -26.91 -11.32
N TYR A 822 6.87 -27.86 -12.00
CA TYR A 822 7.31 -28.37 -13.29
C TYR A 822 6.61 -27.61 -14.41
N VAL A 823 7.38 -27.22 -15.43
CA VAL A 823 6.92 -26.41 -16.57
C VAL A 823 7.23 -27.16 -17.86
N VAL A 824 6.19 -27.37 -18.67
CA VAL A 824 6.31 -27.98 -19.99
C VAL A 824 6.49 -26.87 -21.02
N ASP A 825 7.73 -26.71 -21.45
CA ASP A 825 8.18 -25.70 -22.41
C ASP A 825 8.15 -26.31 -23.82
N SER A 826 6.93 -26.41 -24.36
CA SER A 826 6.62 -27.21 -25.55
C SER A 826 7.37 -26.75 -26.79
N GLY A 827 7.49 -25.43 -26.99
CA GLY A 827 8.21 -24.87 -28.13
C GLY A 827 9.71 -25.17 -28.10
N ASN A 828 10.29 -25.41 -26.93
CA ASN A 828 11.68 -25.80 -26.76
C ASN A 828 11.87 -27.32 -26.54
N ASN A 829 10.82 -28.13 -26.65
CA ASN A 829 10.88 -29.59 -26.45
C ASN A 829 11.56 -30.00 -25.14
N ARG A 830 11.25 -29.30 -24.03
CA ARG A 830 11.86 -29.54 -22.73
C ARG A 830 10.88 -29.45 -21.57
N ILE A 831 11.30 -30.00 -20.44
CA ILE A 831 10.63 -29.85 -19.14
C ILE A 831 11.60 -29.20 -18.18
N LEU A 832 11.16 -28.10 -17.57
CA LEU A 832 11.88 -27.40 -16.52
C LEU A 832 11.24 -27.70 -15.17
N ARG A 833 11.99 -27.53 -14.09
CA ARG A 833 11.42 -27.41 -12.74
C ARG A 833 12.00 -26.21 -12.03
N MET A 834 11.23 -25.64 -11.12
CA MET A 834 11.69 -24.53 -10.29
C MET A 834 11.08 -24.59 -8.89
N ARG A 835 11.77 -23.98 -7.93
CA ARG A 835 11.19 -23.61 -6.64
C ARG A 835 10.79 -22.13 -6.71
N PRO A 836 9.48 -21.82 -6.74
CA PRO A 836 8.98 -20.45 -6.81
C PRO A 836 9.15 -19.67 -5.51
#